data_AF-A0A8X6XUD9-F1
#
_entry.id   AF-A0A8X6XUD9-F1
#
_cell.length_a   1.000
_cell.length_b   1.000
_cell.length_c   1.000
_cell.angle_alpha   90.00
_cell.angle_beta   90.00
_cell.angle_gamma   90.00
#
_symmetry.space_group_name_H-M   'P 1'
#
loop_
_entity.id
_entity.type
_entity.pdbx_description
1 polymer ?
#
loop_
_entity_poly.entity_id
_entity_poly.type
_entity_poly.pdbx_seq_one_letter_code
_entity_poly.pdbx_strand_id
1 'polypeptide(L)'
;MATSLSDEEFNRMQMQLLELRSKNYTLGEKNVKIQTDLLQSNQSLEETKKELAKCQKIIARSKNAKDIDQLIQENESLQQKLQMQEDEFRLQNETLMKEVSSLVSANDRFQKELELTKTQTLVSSEFQNQDDRIKLEAENAALKKLLSKYETNSDDHELEKVKTLDVNLQLNTVLEEKRLLQDNAKKIEKELKEQLMKMQSENEKLSEKLKKKQESFLIVQEEKEKLYTENKNIIQNMQHSKNTEIQQLKEQLQNLQLELKKALQFNEHMGDNGIEKDIDATVELDGDKATFDYSLNETRLSLINIQDKIQSLNSQLSESENKIKALEVLNEELTTKVHDLEKSLSESEESLKEKTKLAEKRKKMMDDMKEHLIETTNKQSVEIENLTRKLAEEQEAFKNLFDKEKETEVKLIESRNEVHTLKDEIEKLRSARCNADDKIKELEEKVQAKIVECEGMLDERDKKHAEEMEESKVKYETDIQDLNVQLEVLKAEKTEFEEKVKILQQEAKDSVGDRKIQEKKGLAMVKDLKRQLQVERNRAEKLQERLQEVLNDQNRSVDEILQSASAFEKPKGDASSISSWSYVSGGTAERENKDVTLQSDTSSGGHDSPNRISPTILESETHNLLAKVAQLQQKNWILEEKVNHLEMSNEALVDDVLKKTALIQFYCMEGRSDHHASVAPDKLSIKRIVDFIKDRGDENLKEINRRMQRMLEETLTKNMHLQKDIETLSNEVSRLSKLAVTPVENGVQNTVFVE
;
A
#
# COMPACT_ATOMS: atom_id res chain seq x y z
N MET A 1 -27.39 113.34 -0.11
CA MET A 1 -27.21 112.90 -1.50
C MET A 1 -27.39 111.39 -1.53
N ALA A 2 -28.46 110.90 -2.16
CA ALA A 2 -28.63 109.47 -2.42
C ALA A 2 -28.38 109.26 -3.92
N THR A 3 -27.43 108.40 -4.26
CA THR A 3 -27.28 107.88 -5.63
C THR A 3 -28.41 106.88 -5.86
N SER A 4 -29.44 107.29 -6.57
CA SER A 4 -30.40 106.35 -7.17
C SER A 4 -29.63 105.39 -8.08
N LEU A 5 -29.93 104.08 -7.99
CA LEU A 5 -29.51 103.14 -9.04
C LEU A 5 -30.00 103.66 -10.39
N SER A 6 -29.23 103.44 -11.45
CA SER A 6 -29.78 103.63 -12.79
C SER A 6 -30.83 102.55 -13.10
N ASP A 7 -31.76 102.83 -14.01
CA ASP A 7 -32.71 101.82 -14.45
C ASP A 7 -32.01 100.62 -15.11
N GLU A 8 -30.83 100.80 -15.71
CA GLU A 8 -30.00 99.69 -16.19
C GLU A 8 -29.48 98.80 -15.05
N GLU A 9 -29.02 99.37 -13.93
CA GLU A 9 -28.57 98.61 -12.76
C GLU A 9 -29.74 97.85 -12.11
N PHE A 10 -30.91 98.49 -12.00
CA PHE A 10 -32.11 97.86 -11.49
C PHE A 10 -32.58 96.71 -12.39
N ASN A 11 -32.69 96.93 -13.70
CA ASN A 11 -33.07 95.89 -14.67
C ASN A 11 -32.04 94.74 -14.70
N ARG A 12 -30.73 95.04 -14.64
CA ARG A 12 -29.67 94.01 -14.58
C ARG A 12 -29.78 93.17 -13.30
N MET A 13 -30.04 93.78 -12.16
CA MET A 13 -30.27 93.07 -10.89
C MET A 13 -31.57 92.25 -10.91
N GLN A 14 -32.65 92.76 -11.51
CA GLN A 14 -33.90 92.03 -11.69
C GLN A 14 -33.71 90.80 -12.58
N MET A 15 -32.96 90.95 -13.69
CA MET A 15 -32.61 89.86 -14.60
C MET A 15 -31.81 88.76 -13.89
N GLN A 16 -30.80 89.14 -13.11
CA GLN A 16 -30.00 88.20 -12.29
C GLN A 16 -30.86 87.48 -11.24
N LEU A 17 -31.80 88.17 -10.59
CA LEU A 17 -32.72 87.55 -9.63
C LEU A 17 -33.64 86.51 -10.30
N LEU A 18 -34.06 86.79 -11.54
CA LEU A 18 -34.90 85.90 -12.35
C LEU A 18 -34.10 84.69 -12.85
N GLU A 19 -32.87 84.89 -13.32
CA GLU A 19 -31.93 83.80 -13.67
C GLU A 19 -31.64 82.90 -12.45
N LEU A 20 -31.34 83.49 -11.28
CA LEU A 20 -31.11 82.76 -10.05
C LEU A 20 -32.35 81.97 -9.59
N ARG A 21 -33.57 82.52 -9.75
CA ARG A 21 -34.81 81.78 -9.50
C ARG A 21 -34.94 80.59 -10.43
N SER A 22 -34.82 80.78 -11.75
CA SER A 22 -34.92 79.70 -12.73
C SER A 22 -33.88 78.60 -12.48
N LYS A 23 -32.63 79.00 -12.20
CA LYS A 23 -31.53 78.09 -11.86
C LYS A 23 -31.80 77.30 -10.57
N ASN A 24 -32.42 77.91 -9.56
CA ASN A 24 -32.82 77.25 -8.32
C ASN A 24 -33.97 76.25 -8.57
N TYR A 25 -35.00 76.60 -9.36
CA TYR A 25 -36.04 75.65 -9.79
C TYR A 25 -35.44 74.44 -10.54
N THR A 26 -34.58 74.66 -11.53
CA THR A 26 -33.91 73.57 -12.26
C THR A 26 -33.01 72.71 -11.36
N LEU A 27 -32.39 73.28 -10.32
CA LEU A 27 -31.64 72.53 -9.32
C LEU A 27 -32.57 71.72 -8.40
N GLY A 28 -33.73 72.26 -8.02
CA GLY A 28 -34.77 71.56 -7.28
C GLY A 28 -35.30 70.34 -8.04
N GLU A 29 -35.67 70.50 -9.31
CA GLU A 29 -36.11 69.40 -10.18
C GLU A 29 -35.03 68.32 -10.32
N LYS A 30 -33.76 68.71 -10.54
CA LYS A 30 -32.63 67.78 -10.58
C LYS A 30 -32.44 67.04 -9.26
N ASN A 31 -32.61 67.71 -8.12
CA ASN A 31 -32.47 67.09 -6.80
C ASN A 31 -33.59 66.07 -6.54
N VAL A 32 -34.84 66.42 -6.85
CA VAL A 32 -35.99 65.49 -6.79
C VAL A 32 -35.78 64.28 -7.70
N LYS A 33 -35.26 64.50 -8.92
CA LYS A 33 -34.94 63.39 -9.83
C LYS A 33 -33.82 62.49 -9.27
N ILE A 34 -32.70 63.05 -8.85
CA ILE A 34 -31.59 62.29 -8.23
C ILE A 34 -32.08 61.52 -7.00
N GLN A 35 -32.94 62.11 -6.16
CA GLN A 35 -33.52 61.46 -5.00
C GLN A 35 -34.46 60.30 -5.39
N THR A 36 -35.17 60.40 -6.51
CA THR A 36 -36.01 59.33 -7.07
C THR A 36 -35.16 58.19 -7.64
N ASP A 37 -34.16 58.53 -8.46
CA ASP A 37 -33.22 57.59 -9.06
C ASP A 37 -32.42 56.82 -7.98
N LEU A 38 -32.01 57.50 -6.91
CA LEU A 38 -31.36 56.92 -5.73
C LEU A 38 -32.29 55.93 -4.99
N LEU A 39 -33.58 56.24 -4.87
CA LEU A 39 -34.55 55.39 -4.18
C LEU A 39 -34.82 54.10 -4.99
N GLN A 40 -34.98 54.21 -6.31
CA GLN A 40 -35.06 53.05 -7.21
C GLN A 40 -33.80 52.19 -7.17
N SER A 41 -32.61 52.81 -7.23
CA SER A 41 -31.32 52.10 -7.17
C SER A 41 -31.15 51.34 -5.85
N ASN A 42 -31.54 51.94 -4.71
CA ASN A 42 -31.56 51.25 -3.42
C ASN A 42 -32.55 50.08 -3.37
N GLN A 43 -33.72 50.21 -4.02
CA GLN A 43 -34.68 49.10 -4.10
C GLN A 43 -34.11 47.92 -4.90
N SER A 44 -33.56 48.16 -6.09
CA SER A 44 -32.92 47.10 -6.92
C SER A 44 -31.69 46.48 -6.24
N LEU A 45 -30.92 47.27 -5.48
CA LEU A 45 -29.83 46.77 -4.64
C LEU A 45 -30.35 45.83 -3.53
N GLU A 46 -31.49 46.14 -2.92
CA GLU A 46 -32.07 45.32 -1.87
C GLU A 46 -32.79 44.07 -2.40
N GLU A 47 -33.30 44.12 -3.64
CA GLU A 47 -33.81 42.96 -4.37
C GLU A 47 -32.67 42.01 -4.77
N THR A 48 -31.59 42.51 -5.37
CA THR A 48 -30.42 41.70 -5.73
C THR A 48 -29.70 41.09 -4.53
N LYS A 49 -29.63 41.78 -3.37
CA LYS A 49 -29.17 41.17 -2.10
C LYS A 49 -30.04 39.98 -1.68
N LYS A 50 -31.37 40.10 -1.79
CA LYS A 50 -32.31 39.01 -1.44
C LYS A 50 -32.14 37.82 -2.38
N GLU A 51 -31.83 38.06 -3.65
CA GLU A 51 -31.53 36.99 -4.62
C GLU A 51 -30.17 36.33 -4.36
N LEU A 52 -29.12 37.11 -4.10
CA LEU A 52 -27.81 36.59 -3.67
C LEU A 52 -27.96 35.67 -2.43
N ALA A 53 -28.73 36.11 -1.43
CA ALA A 53 -29.00 35.32 -0.23
C ALA A 53 -29.88 34.08 -0.47
N LYS A 54 -30.74 34.05 -1.51
CA LYS A 54 -31.43 32.83 -1.96
C LYS A 54 -30.43 31.88 -2.64
N CYS A 55 -29.63 32.37 -3.58
CA CYS A 55 -28.64 31.58 -4.32
C CYS A 55 -27.59 30.96 -3.38
N GLN A 56 -27.06 31.72 -2.42
CA GLN A 56 -26.17 31.20 -1.37
C GLN A 56 -26.85 30.08 -0.54
N LYS A 57 -28.12 30.24 -0.17
CA LYS A 57 -28.90 29.19 0.52
C LYS A 57 -29.19 27.97 -0.35
N ILE A 58 -29.28 28.12 -1.67
CA ILE A 58 -29.41 26.99 -2.62
C ILE A 58 -28.08 26.26 -2.75
N ILE A 59 -26.96 26.99 -2.93
CA ILE A 59 -25.61 26.42 -3.02
C ILE A 59 -25.25 25.65 -1.73
N ALA A 60 -25.46 26.25 -0.55
CA ALA A 60 -25.22 25.61 0.75
C ALA A 60 -26.20 24.46 1.09
N ARG A 61 -27.27 24.30 0.30
CA ARG A 61 -28.18 23.14 0.36
C ARG A 61 -27.98 22.16 -0.80
N SER A 62 -27.16 22.52 -1.80
CA SER A 62 -26.91 21.67 -2.95
C SER A 62 -26.24 20.39 -2.49
N LYS A 63 -26.67 19.27 -3.06
CA LYS A 63 -26.09 17.96 -2.74
C LYS A 63 -24.61 17.94 -3.11
N ASN A 64 -24.31 18.47 -4.29
CA ASN A 64 -22.98 18.63 -4.85
C ASN A 64 -21.96 19.28 -3.89
N ALA A 65 -22.35 20.27 -3.08
CA ALA A 65 -21.41 20.86 -2.11
C ALA A 65 -20.95 19.83 -1.06
N LYS A 66 -21.89 19.07 -0.48
CA LYS A 66 -21.57 17.99 0.48
C LYS A 66 -20.90 16.80 -0.18
N ASP A 67 -21.31 16.47 -1.41
CA ASP A 67 -20.69 15.39 -2.19
C ASP A 67 -19.23 15.78 -2.53
N ILE A 68 -18.92 17.05 -2.78
CA ILE A 68 -17.55 17.58 -2.94
C ILE A 68 -16.77 17.53 -1.62
N ASP A 69 -17.34 18.02 -0.50
CA ASP A 69 -16.68 17.95 0.82
C ASP A 69 -16.33 16.49 1.19
N GLN A 70 -17.23 15.55 0.90
CA GLN A 70 -17.03 14.12 1.14
C GLN A 70 -15.99 13.50 0.18
N LEU A 71 -15.93 13.94 -1.08
CA LEU A 71 -14.88 13.53 -2.02
C LEU A 71 -13.49 14.08 -1.65
N ILE A 72 -13.42 15.28 -1.06
CA ILE A 72 -12.17 15.83 -0.52
C ILE A 72 -11.69 14.95 0.65
N GLN A 73 -12.56 14.63 1.61
CA GLN A 73 -12.21 13.73 2.73
C GLN A 73 -11.87 12.30 2.28
N GLU A 74 -12.54 11.76 1.24
CA GLU A 74 -12.18 10.47 0.63
C GLU A 74 -10.77 10.53 0.02
N ASN A 75 -10.44 11.63 -0.68
CA ASN A 75 -9.14 11.83 -1.32
C ASN A 75 -8.00 12.04 -0.29
N GLU A 76 -8.21 12.85 0.75
CA GLU A 76 -7.26 13.04 1.87
C GLU A 76 -6.96 11.71 2.57
N SER A 77 -7.98 10.87 2.82
CA SER A 77 -7.79 9.55 3.42
C SER A 77 -7.06 8.57 2.50
N LEU A 78 -7.26 8.67 1.17
CA LEU A 78 -6.52 7.87 0.19
C LEU A 78 -5.07 8.33 0.06
N GLN A 79 -4.78 9.63 0.10
CA GLN A 79 -3.41 10.16 0.12
C GLN A 79 -2.65 9.72 1.37
N GLN A 80 -3.27 9.77 2.56
CA GLN A 80 -2.63 9.27 3.78
C GLN A 80 -2.32 7.76 3.71
N LYS A 81 -3.22 6.96 3.13
CA LYS A 81 -2.97 5.52 2.92
C LYS A 81 -1.87 5.25 1.91
N LEU A 82 -1.82 6.01 0.81
CA LEU A 82 -0.76 5.90 -0.18
C LEU A 82 0.60 6.25 0.45
N GLN A 83 0.70 7.36 1.18
CA GLN A 83 1.90 7.74 1.91
C GLN A 83 2.37 6.64 2.88
N MET A 84 1.45 6.05 3.66
CA MET A 84 1.77 4.93 4.54
C MET A 84 2.29 3.70 3.78
N GLN A 85 1.73 3.38 2.61
CA GLN A 85 2.21 2.27 1.78
C GLN A 85 3.55 2.56 1.10
N GLU A 86 3.81 3.81 0.72
CA GLU A 86 5.10 4.25 0.19
C GLU A 86 6.20 4.21 1.27
N ASP A 87 5.89 4.62 2.50
CA ASP A 87 6.80 4.52 3.64
C ASP A 87 7.04 3.06 4.09
N GLU A 88 6.00 2.21 4.07
CA GLU A 88 6.12 0.78 4.35
C GLU A 88 6.96 0.05 3.29
N PHE A 89 6.71 0.31 1.99
CA PHE A 89 7.52 -0.23 0.89
C PHE A 89 8.97 0.25 0.94
N ARG A 90 9.18 1.53 1.28
CA ARG A 90 10.52 2.11 1.47
C ARG A 90 11.25 1.45 2.65
N LEU A 91 10.58 1.21 3.77
CA LEU A 91 11.14 0.50 4.93
C LEU A 91 11.47 -0.97 4.60
N GLN A 92 10.61 -1.64 3.84
CA GLN A 92 10.84 -3.00 3.35
C GLN A 92 12.08 -3.06 2.44
N ASN A 93 12.20 -2.12 1.50
CA ASN A 93 13.35 -2.04 0.58
C ASN A 93 14.65 -1.68 1.33
N GLU A 94 14.60 -0.77 2.31
CA GLU A 94 15.75 -0.45 3.16
C GLU A 94 16.20 -1.66 4.00
N THR A 95 15.25 -2.48 4.47
CA THR A 95 15.52 -3.72 5.21
C THR A 95 16.15 -4.78 4.31
N LEU A 96 15.57 -5.02 3.13
CA LEU A 96 16.12 -5.95 2.13
C LEU A 96 17.54 -5.57 1.71
N MET A 97 17.83 -4.28 1.50
CA MET A 97 19.17 -3.81 1.17
C MET A 97 20.19 -4.03 2.31
N LYS A 98 19.76 -3.95 3.57
CA LYS A 98 20.60 -4.31 4.74
C LYS A 98 20.86 -5.82 4.80
N GLU A 99 19.84 -6.64 4.56
CA GLU A 99 19.99 -8.10 4.51
C GLU A 99 20.92 -8.54 3.38
N VAL A 100 20.75 -8.00 2.16
CA VAL A 100 21.66 -8.25 1.02
C VAL A 100 23.08 -7.80 1.34
N SER A 101 23.28 -6.62 1.96
CA SER A 101 24.60 -6.15 2.38
C SER A 101 25.25 -7.06 3.43
N SER A 102 24.45 -7.60 4.37
CA SER A 102 24.88 -8.58 5.37
C SER A 102 25.29 -9.92 4.73
N LEU A 103 24.47 -10.45 3.80
CA LEU A 103 24.75 -11.69 3.07
C LEU A 103 25.98 -11.58 2.17
N VAL A 104 26.16 -10.44 1.47
CA VAL A 104 27.40 -10.16 0.73
C VAL A 104 28.58 -10.14 1.69
N SER A 105 28.47 -9.44 2.84
CA SER A 105 29.53 -9.38 3.86
C SER A 105 29.86 -10.74 4.49
N ALA A 106 28.90 -11.66 4.55
CA ALA A 106 29.10 -13.04 5.01
C ALA A 106 29.79 -13.89 3.94
N ASN A 107 29.34 -13.83 2.69
CA ASN A 107 29.99 -14.50 1.56
C ASN A 107 31.44 -14.04 1.37
N ASP A 108 31.70 -12.74 1.55
CA ASP A 108 33.04 -12.15 1.53
C ASP A 108 33.97 -12.68 2.63
N ARG A 109 33.42 -13.15 3.75
CA ARG A 109 34.19 -13.81 4.83
C ARG A 109 34.41 -15.28 4.49
N PHE A 110 33.34 -16.00 4.12
CA PHE A 110 33.44 -17.41 3.73
C PHE A 110 34.39 -17.62 2.56
N GLN A 111 34.42 -16.72 1.55
CA GLN A 111 35.39 -16.80 0.46
C GLN A 111 36.83 -16.66 0.95
N LYS A 112 37.10 -15.71 1.86
CA LYS A 112 38.43 -15.52 2.47
C LYS A 112 38.83 -16.73 3.34
N GLU A 113 37.90 -17.31 4.09
CA GLU A 113 38.12 -18.56 4.83
C GLU A 113 38.38 -19.75 3.88
N LEU A 114 37.72 -19.81 2.73
CA LEU A 114 37.96 -20.83 1.69
C LEU A 114 39.33 -20.66 1.02
N GLU A 115 39.79 -19.43 0.80
CA GLU A 115 41.12 -19.12 0.27
C GLU A 115 42.23 -19.42 1.31
N LEU A 116 42.02 -19.07 2.58
CA LEU A 116 42.90 -19.45 3.70
C LEU A 116 42.97 -20.98 3.88
N THR A 117 41.84 -21.67 3.81
CA THR A 117 41.78 -23.14 3.88
C THR A 117 42.51 -23.76 2.69
N LYS A 118 42.25 -23.31 1.45
CA LYS A 118 42.95 -23.80 0.25
C LYS A 118 44.47 -23.60 0.33
N THR A 119 44.93 -22.47 0.84
CA THR A 119 46.37 -22.21 1.00
C THR A 119 47.01 -23.08 2.09
N GLN A 120 46.31 -23.38 3.20
CA GLN A 120 46.76 -24.37 4.18
C GLN A 120 46.78 -25.81 3.62
N THR A 121 45.77 -26.20 2.84
CA THR A 121 45.71 -27.53 2.20
C THR A 121 46.84 -27.71 1.19
N LEU A 122 47.14 -26.71 0.37
CA LEU A 122 48.24 -26.78 -0.61
C LEU A 122 49.59 -27.07 0.08
N VAL A 123 49.94 -26.30 1.11
CA VAL A 123 51.21 -26.45 1.86
C VAL A 123 51.32 -27.81 2.57
N SER A 124 50.19 -28.41 2.94
CA SER A 124 50.17 -29.75 3.55
C SER A 124 50.27 -30.88 2.50
N SER A 125 49.65 -30.68 1.33
CA SER A 125 49.45 -31.72 0.33
C SER A 125 50.73 -32.25 -0.32
N GLU A 126 51.76 -31.41 -0.51
CA GLU A 126 53.00 -31.84 -1.19
C GLU A 126 53.80 -32.87 -0.37
N PHE A 127 53.71 -32.84 0.98
CA PHE A 127 54.32 -33.85 1.84
C PHE A 127 53.42 -35.08 2.03
N GLN A 128 52.10 -34.91 2.18
CA GLN A 128 51.16 -36.03 2.37
C GLN A 128 51.16 -37.01 1.17
N ASN A 129 51.12 -36.46 -0.06
CA ASN A 129 50.93 -37.23 -1.29
C ASN A 129 52.05 -38.24 -1.62
N GLN A 130 53.22 -38.12 -0.99
CA GLN A 130 54.34 -39.05 -1.22
C GLN A 130 54.25 -40.30 -0.32
N ASP A 131 53.87 -40.14 0.96
CA ASP A 131 53.70 -41.26 1.89
C ASP A 131 52.40 -42.05 1.61
N ASP A 132 51.29 -41.35 1.34
CA ASP A 132 50.00 -42.02 1.12
C ASP A 132 50.01 -42.87 -0.16
N ARG A 133 50.85 -42.55 -1.16
CA ARG A 133 51.04 -43.40 -2.35
C ARG A 133 51.72 -44.73 -2.02
N ILE A 134 52.67 -44.74 -1.08
CA ILE A 134 53.36 -45.96 -0.61
C ILE A 134 52.41 -46.80 0.25
N LYS A 135 51.60 -46.16 1.10
CA LYS A 135 50.51 -46.84 1.84
C LYS A 135 49.52 -47.53 0.91
N LEU A 136 48.99 -46.82 -0.08
CA LEU A 136 47.97 -47.36 -1.00
C LEU A 136 48.51 -48.53 -1.83
N GLU A 137 49.79 -48.54 -2.17
CA GLU A 137 50.43 -49.65 -2.89
C GLU A 137 50.56 -50.91 -1.99
N ALA A 138 50.90 -50.72 -0.70
CA ALA A 138 50.90 -51.80 0.30
C ALA A 138 49.48 -52.30 0.65
N GLU A 139 48.50 -51.39 0.72
CA GLU A 139 47.10 -51.72 1.01
C GLU A 139 46.44 -52.48 -0.13
N ASN A 140 46.74 -52.14 -1.39
CA ASN A 140 46.32 -52.94 -2.56
C ASN A 140 46.90 -54.36 -2.55
N ALA A 141 48.13 -54.55 -2.05
CA ALA A 141 48.71 -55.88 -1.87
C ALA A 141 48.03 -56.66 -0.72
N ALA A 142 47.59 -55.98 0.34
CA ALA A 142 46.82 -56.59 1.43
C ALA A 142 45.38 -56.95 1.00
N LEU A 143 44.69 -56.08 0.25
CA LEU A 143 43.33 -56.29 -0.24
C LEU A 143 43.26 -57.47 -1.22
N LYS A 144 44.23 -57.62 -2.13
CA LYS A 144 44.34 -58.83 -2.99
C LYS A 144 44.50 -60.13 -2.18
N LYS A 145 45.09 -60.05 -0.99
CA LYS A 145 45.28 -61.17 -0.05
C LYS A 145 44.07 -61.41 0.88
N LEU A 146 43.13 -60.46 0.95
CA LEU A 146 41.86 -60.57 1.67
C LEU A 146 40.71 -61.03 0.75
N LEU A 147 40.65 -60.57 -0.50
CA LEU A 147 39.70 -61.06 -1.51
C LEU A 147 39.83 -62.59 -1.67
N SER A 148 41.06 -63.09 -1.83
CA SER A 148 41.40 -64.53 -1.86
C SER A 148 41.06 -65.31 -0.56
N LYS A 149 40.47 -64.67 0.46
CA LYS A 149 39.95 -65.30 1.68
C LYS A 149 38.44 -65.09 1.89
N TYR A 150 37.82 -64.14 1.19
CA TYR A 150 36.39 -63.85 1.33
C TYR A 150 35.51 -64.74 0.44
N GLU A 151 36.07 -65.37 -0.59
CA GLU A 151 35.37 -66.35 -1.44
C GLU A 151 34.99 -67.66 -0.71
N THR A 152 35.35 -67.83 0.57
CA THR A 152 35.19 -69.09 1.32
C THR A 152 34.20 -69.07 2.50
N ASN A 153 33.52 -67.95 2.80
CA ASN A 153 32.45 -67.92 3.82
C ASN A 153 31.29 -67.00 3.41
N SER A 154 30.19 -67.61 2.96
CA SER A 154 28.86 -66.99 2.92
C SER A 154 28.07 -67.44 4.14
N ASP A 155 27.42 -66.51 4.84
CA ASP A 155 26.08 -66.61 5.44
C ASP A 155 25.88 -65.52 6.51
N ASP A 156 25.07 -64.49 6.22
CA ASP A 156 24.64 -63.49 7.22
C ASP A 156 23.30 -62.82 6.85
N HIS A 157 22.19 -63.56 7.00
CA HIS A 157 20.87 -63.19 6.48
C HIS A 157 19.99 -62.32 7.43
N GLU A 158 20.50 -61.87 8.59
CA GLU A 158 19.71 -61.07 9.54
C GLU A 158 19.91 -59.56 9.37
N LEU A 159 21.12 -59.10 9.04
CA LEU A 159 21.46 -57.67 8.94
C LEU A 159 20.69 -56.93 7.82
N GLU A 160 20.26 -57.66 6.80
CA GLU A 160 19.56 -57.13 5.62
C GLU A 160 18.08 -56.81 5.89
N LYS A 161 17.43 -57.56 6.79
CA LYS A 161 16.02 -57.33 7.18
C LYS A 161 15.84 -56.05 8.01
N VAL A 162 16.81 -55.71 8.85
CA VAL A 162 16.76 -54.48 9.66
C VAL A 162 16.92 -53.24 8.76
N LYS A 163 17.89 -53.27 7.84
CA LYS A 163 18.13 -52.18 6.88
C LYS A 163 16.93 -51.93 5.96
N THR A 164 16.29 -53.00 5.47
CA THR A 164 15.08 -52.87 4.64
C THR A 164 13.88 -52.35 5.42
N LEU A 165 13.77 -52.58 6.73
CA LEU A 165 12.71 -51.98 7.56
C LEU A 165 12.93 -50.48 7.81
N ASP A 166 14.17 -50.07 8.11
CA ASP A 166 14.54 -48.67 8.34
C ASP A 166 14.36 -47.82 7.06
N VAL A 167 14.81 -48.31 5.91
CA VAL A 167 14.60 -47.66 4.61
C VAL A 167 13.09 -47.52 4.29
N ASN A 168 12.27 -48.52 4.60
CA ASN A 168 10.81 -48.42 4.43
C ASN A 168 10.17 -47.41 5.39
N LEU A 169 10.66 -47.28 6.62
CA LEU A 169 10.18 -46.25 7.56
C LEU A 169 10.52 -44.84 7.05
N GLN A 170 11.77 -44.62 6.65
CA GLN A 170 12.23 -43.34 6.08
C GLN A 170 11.47 -42.97 4.81
N LEU A 171 11.22 -43.94 3.91
CA LEU A 171 10.42 -43.74 2.71
C LEU A 171 8.96 -43.34 3.04
N ASN A 172 8.33 -43.98 4.02
CA ASN A 172 6.97 -43.62 4.45
C ASN A 172 6.93 -42.22 5.09
N THR A 173 7.93 -41.84 5.88
CA THR A 173 8.05 -40.48 6.44
C THR A 173 8.14 -39.44 5.33
N VAL A 174 9.04 -39.62 4.36
CA VAL A 174 9.22 -38.69 3.23
C VAL A 174 7.96 -38.62 2.34
N LEU A 175 7.22 -39.72 2.18
CA LEU A 175 5.94 -39.73 1.45
C LEU A 175 4.84 -38.94 2.17
N GLU A 176 4.74 -39.04 3.50
CA GLU A 176 3.75 -38.27 4.27
C GLU A 176 4.14 -36.79 4.40
N GLU A 177 5.44 -36.47 4.57
CA GLU A 177 5.94 -35.09 4.48
C GLU A 177 5.62 -34.47 3.11
N LYS A 178 5.86 -35.21 2.02
CA LYS A 178 5.49 -34.79 0.66
C LYS A 178 3.98 -34.58 0.52
N ARG A 179 3.15 -35.41 1.16
CA ARG A 179 1.69 -35.26 1.17
C ARG A 179 1.24 -34.00 1.91
N LEU A 180 1.79 -33.76 3.10
CA LEU A 180 1.52 -32.57 3.92
C LEU A 180 1.98 -31.27 3.24
N LEU A 181 3.15 -31.27 2.61
CA LEU A 181 3.63 -30.15 1.79
C LEU A 181 2.72 -29.91 0.57
N GLN A 182 2.26 -30.96 -0.10
CA GLN A 182 1.34 -30.84 -1.24
C GLN A 182 -0.04 -30.30 -0.82
N ASP A 183 -0.56 -30.68 0.35
CA ASP A 183 -1.84 -30.18 0.85
C ASP A 183 -1.73 -28.75 1.41
N ASN A 184 -0.61 -28.38 2.02
CA ASN A 184 -0.29 -26.98 2.36
C ASN A 184 -0.17 -26.11 1.11
N ALA A 185 0.49 -26.59 0.04
CA ALA A 185 0.57 -25.88 -1.24
C ALA A 185 -0.83 -25.65 -1.85
N LYS A 186 -1.70 -26.67 -1.88
CA LYS A 186 -3.11 -26.52 -2.33
C LYS A 186 -3.89 -25.51 -1.48
N LYS A 187 -3.65 -25.47 -0.15
CA LYS A 187 -4.30 -24.52 0.76
C LYS A 187 -3.89 -23.09 0.44
N ILE A 188 -2.59 -22.83 0.28
CA ILE A 188 -2.05 -21.51 -0.11
C ILE A 188 -2.56 -21.12 -1.51
N GLU A 189 -2.57 -22.04 -2.48
CA GLU A 189 -3.11 -21.82 -3.82
C GLU A 189 -4.61 -21.42 -3.78
N LYS A 190 -5.40 -22.07 -2.92
CA LYS A 190 -6.82 -21.73 -2.72
C LYS A 190 -6.99 -20.35 -2.05
N GLU A 191 -6.19 -20.04 -1.04
CA GLU A 191 -6.22 -18.74 -0.35
C GLU A 191 -5.82 -17.59 -1.30
N LEU A 192 -4.79 -17.77 -2.12
CA LEU A 192 -4.41 -16.83 -3.17
C LEU A 192 -5.50 -16.67 -4.23
N LYS A 193 -6.16 -17.76 -4.68
CA LYS A 193 -7.29 -17.70 -5.61
C LYS A 193 -8.50 -16.95 -5.02
N GLU A 194 -8.79 -17.14 -3.74
CA GLU A 194 -9.84 -16.39 -3.05
C GLU A 194 -9.51 -14.91 -2.86
N GLN A 195 -8.24 -14.55 -2.60
CA GLN A 195 -7.78 -13.17 -2.57
C GLN A 195 -7.87 -12.53 -3.96
N LEU A 196 -7.43 -13.22 -5.01
CA LEU A 196 -7.48 -12.74 -6.39
C LEU A 196 -8.94 -12.48 -6.85
N MET A 197 -9.86 -13.38 -6.53
CA MET A 197 -11.31 -13.22 -6.78
C MET A 197 -11.89 -12.01 -6.03
N LYS A 198 -11.47 -11.75 -4.78
CA LYS A 198 -11.87 -10.55 -4.02
C LYS A 198 -11.36 -9.27 -4.69
N MET A 199 -10.07 -9.23 -5.03
CA MET A 199 -9.46 -8.08 -5.71
C MET A 199 -10.10 -7.80 -7.08
N GLN A 200 -10.43 -8.84 -7.86
CA GLN A 200 -11.18 -8.69 -9.11
C GLN A 200 -12.57 -8.09 -8.85
N SER A 201 -13.33 -8.61 -7.89
CA SER A 201 -14.67 -8.11 -7.57
C SER A 201 -14.66 -6.69 -6.98
N GLU A 202 -13.58 -6.25 -6.33
CA GLU A 202 -13.42 -4.87 -5.89
C GLU A 202 -13.01 -3.94 -7.04
N ASN A 203 -12.13 -4.39 -7.94
CA ASN A 203 -11.75 -3.64 -9.13
C ASN A 203 -12.94 -3.42 -10.09
N GLU A 204 -13.80 -4.43 -10.27
CA GLU A 204 -15.07 -4.30 -11.00
C GLU A 204 -15.99 -3.24 -10.37
N LYS A 205 -16.17 -3.26 -9.04
CA LYS A 205 -16.99 -2.27 -8.31
C LYS A 205 -16.40 -0.86 -8.41
N LEU A 206 -15.07 -0.71 -8.39
CA LEU A 206 -14.39 0.57 -8.58
C LEU A 206 -14.53 1.08 -10.02
N SER A 207 -14.42 0.21 -11.02
CA SER A 207 -14.67 0.52 -12.43
C SER A 207 -16.11 0.97 -12.67
N GLU A 208 -17.10 0.26 -12.10
CA GLU A 208 -18.52 0.64 -12.22
C GLU A 208 -18.82 1.98 -11.51
N LYS A 209 -18.22 2.22 -10.32
CA LYS A 209 -18.28 3.53 -9.64
C LYS A 209 -17.64 4.64 -10.49
N LEU A 210 -16.50 4.38 -11.13
CA LEU A 210 -15.81 5.34 -11.98
C LEU A 210 -16.67 5.70 -13.20
N LYS A 211 -17.26 4.70 -13.87
CA LYS A 211 -18.18 4.90 -14.99
C LYS A 211 -19.39 5.75 -14.60
N LYS A 212 -20.01 5.46 -13.44
CA LYS A 212 -21.13 6.26 -12.89
C LYS A 212 -20.71 7.69 -12.53
N LYS A 213 -19.49 7.90 -12.01
CA LYS A 213 -18.91 9.26 -11.80
C LYS A 213 -18.70 9.99 -13.14
N GLN A 214 -18.23 9.31 -14.19
CA GLN A 214 -18.07 9.88 -15.54
C GLN A 214 -19.41 10.25 -16.19
N GLU A 215 -20.41 9.36 -16.13
CA GLU A 215 -21.77 9.61 -16.63
C GLU A 215 -22.42 10.79 -15.88
N SER A 216 -22.29 10.85 -14.55
CA SER A 216 -22.77 11.99 -13.76
C SER A 216 -22.04 13.30 -14.06
N PHE A 217 -20.74 13.27 -14.38
CA PHE A 217 -19.97 14.45 -14.75
C PHE A 217 -20.42 15.00 -16.12
N LEU A 218 -20.70 14.11 -17.08
CA LEU A 218 -21.21 14.49 -18.40
C LEU A 218 -22.57 15.20 -18.30
N ILE A 219 -23.50 14.68 -17.47
CA ILE A 219 -24.81 15.30 -17.23
C ILE A 219 -24.65 16.71 -16.62
N VAL A 220 -23.77 16.88 -15.62
CA VAL A 220 -23.53 18.19 -14.98
C VAL A 220 -22.86 19.18 -15.96
N GLN A 221 -21.98 18.72 -16.84
CA GLN A 221 -21.39 19.56 -17.89
C GLN A 221 -22.45 19.97 -18.94
N GLU A 222 -23.36 19.08 -19.34
CA GLU A 222 -24.50 19.43 -20.19
C GLU A 222 -25.45 20.44 -19.53
N GLU A 223 -25.81 20.26 -18.25
CA GLU A 223 -26.66 21.20 -17.50
C GLU A 223 -26.01 22.58 -17.38
N LYS A 224 -24.70 22.62 -17.12
CA LYS A 224 -23.89 23.84 -17.15
C LYS A 224 -23.93 24.52 -18.52
N GLU A 225 -23.76 23.80 -19.62
CA GLU A 225 -23.82 24.38 -20.97
C GLU A 225 -25.23 24.87 -21.35
N LYS A 226 -26.28 24.17 -20.92
CA LYS A 226 -27.68 24.63 -21.03
C LYS A 226 -27.90 25.93 -20.24
N LEU A 227 -27.43 26.02 -18.99
CA LEU A 227 -27.51 27.25 -18.20
C LEU A 227 -26.67 28.41 -18.77
N TYR A 228 -25.49 28.14 -19.35
CA TYR A 228 -24.69 29.18 -20.01
C TYR A 228 -25.37 29.71 -21.28
N THR A 229 -25.99 28.84 -22.09
CA THR A 229 -26.73 29.27 -23.29
C THR A 229 -28.03 30.00 -22.94
N GLU A 230 -28.76 29.56 -21.91
CA GLU A 230 -29.94 30.26 -21.40
C GLU A 230 -29.59 31.66 -20.86
N ASN A 231 -28.58 31.78 -19.99
CA ASN A 231 -28.13 33.09 -19.48
C ASN A 231 -27.66 34.01 -20.62
N LYS A 232 -26.94 33.48 -21.62
CA LYS A 232 -26.54 34.26 -22.81
C LYS A 232 -27.75 34.79 -23.57
N ASN A 233 -28.79 33.97 -23.77
CA ASN A 233 -30.02 34.38 -24.43
C ASN A 233 -30.79 35.43 -23.62
N ILE A 234 -30.86 35.30 -22.28
CA ILE A 234 -31.48 36.28 -21.39
C ILE A 234 -30.75 37.63 -21.47
N ILE A 235 -29.41 37.64 -21.46
CA ILE A 235 -28.61 38.86 -21.61
C ILE A 235 -28.84 39.50 -22.98
N GLN A 236 -28.85 38.71 -24.07
CA GLN A 236 -29.14 39.21 -25.41
C GLN A 236 -30.55 39.81 -25.52
N ASN A 237 -31.56 39.17 -24.93
CA ASN A 237 -32.94 39.67 -24.89
C ASN A 237 -33.05 40.98 -24.09
N MET A 238 -32.40 41.07 -22.92
CA MET A 238 -32.36 42.29 -22.11
C MET A 238 -31.66 43.44 -22.87
N GLN A 239 -30.56 43.14 -23.56
CA GLN A 239 -29.81 44.13 -24.33
C GLN A 239 -30.59 44.58 -25.57
N HIS A 240 -31.33 43.68 -26.23
CA HIS A 240 -32.26 44.05 -27.31
C HIS A 240 -33.38 44.95 -26.79
N SER A 241 -34.02 44.60 -25.66
CA SER A 241 -35.07 45.41 -25.03
C SER A 241 -34.59 46.81 -24.62
N LYS A 242 -33.38 46.94 -24.06
CA LYS A 242 -32.79 48.24 -23.74
C LYS A 242 -32.45 49.04 -24.99
N ASN A 243 -32.02 48.38 -26.07
CA ASN A 243 -31.77 49.06 -27.35
C ASN A 243 -33.06 49.58 -27.99
N THR A 244 -34.19 48.86 -27.90
CA THR A 244 -35.49 49.35 -28.40
C THR A 244 -36.05 50.47 -27.54
N GLU A 245 -35.91 50.40 -26.21
CA GLU A 245 -36.25 51.49 -25.28
C GLU A 245 -35.43 52.76 -25.57
N ILE A 246 -34.10 52.63 -25.71
CA ILE A 246 -33.22 53.75 -26.10
C ILE A 246 -33.61 54.34 -27.46
N GLN A 247 -34.08 53.51 -28.40
CA GLN A 247 -34.54 53.98 -29.71
C GLN A 247 -35.85 54.79 -29.59
N GLN A 248 -36.82 54.33 -28.79
CA GLN A 248 -38.07 55.05 -28.52
C GLN A 248 -37.80 56.39 -27.80
N LEU A 249 -36.90 56.42 -26.82
CA LEU A 249 -36.51 57.64 -26.11
C LEU A 249 -35.81 58.66 -27.03
N LYS A 250 -35.00 58.20 -28.00
CA LYS A 250 -34.42 59.07 -29.04
C LYS A 250 -35.49 59.67 -29.95
N GLU A 251 -36.46 58.87 -30.38
CA GLU A 251 -37.56 59.31 -31.24
C GLU A 251 -38.46 60.35 -30.53
N GLN A 252 -38.76 60.14 -29.25
CA GLN A 252 -39.45 61.13 -28.40
C GLN A 252 -38.64 62.44 -28.27
N LEU A 253 -37.34 62.36 -28.03
CA LEU A 253 -36.44 63.54 -28.00
C LEU A 253 -36.44 64.29 -29.34
N GLN A 254 -36.40 63.56 -30.45
CA GLN A 254 -36.37 64.15 -31.79
C GLN A 254 -37.69 64.84 -32.15
N ASN A 255 -38.83 64.29 -31.71
CA ASN A 255 -40.13 64.95 -31.83
C ASN A 255 -40.23 66.22 -30.97
N LEU A 256 -39.80 66.19 -29.71
CA LEU A 256 -39.77 67.38 -28.84
C LEU A 256 -38.84 68.48 -29.39
N GLN A 257 -37.71 68.12 -29.99
CA GLN A 257 -36.84 69.08 -30.69
C GLN A 257 -37.51 69.70 -31.93
N LEU A 258 -38.33 68.93 -32.66
CA LEU A 258 -39.11 69.42 -33.79
C LEU A 258 -40.20 70.42 -33.34
N GLU A 259 -40.87 70.15 -32.21
CA GLU A 259 -41.87 71.04 -31.63
C GLU A 259 -41.26 72.33 -31.08
N LEU A 260 -40.15 72.24 -30.34
CA LEU A 260 -39.40 73.42 -29.87
C LEU A 260 -38.96 74.31 -31.04
N LYS A 261 -38.51 73.72 -32.15
CA LYS A 261 -38.13 74.46 -33.36
C LYS A 261 -39.31 75.20 -33.99
N LYS A 262 -40.50 74.58 -34.05
CA LYS A 262 -41.74 75.23 -34.50
C LYS A 262 -42.15 76.39 -33.58
N ALA A 263 -42.03 76.21 -32.27
CA ALA A 263 -42.38 77.23 -31.28
C ALA A 263 -41.46 78.46 -31.36
N LEU A 264 -40.16 78.26 -31.59
CA LEU A 264 -39.22 79.37 -31.81
C LEU A 264 -39.53 80.15 -33.09
N GLN A 265 -39.85 79.47 -34.20
CA GLN A 265 -40.24 80.11 -35.45
C GLN A 265 -41.57 80.89 -35.37
N PHE A 266 -42.44 80.57 -34.40
CA PHE A 266 -43.66 81.34 -34.14
C PHE A 266 -43.39 82.66 -33.39
N ASN A 267 -42.29 82.74 -32.65
CA ASN A 267 -41.99 83.89 -31.78
C ASN A 267 -41.30 85.05 -32.52
N GLU A 268 -40.66 84.80 -33.67
CA GLU A 268 -39.98 85.81 -34.50
C GLU A 268 -40.94 86.67 -35.36
N HIS A 269 -42.25 86.68 -35.07
CA HIS A 269 -43.28 87.36 -35.87
C HIS A 269 -44.18 88.36 -35.09
N MET A 270 -43.87 88.65 -33.82
CA MET A 270 -44.74 89.44 -32.93
C MET A 270 -44.01 90.53 -32.12
N GLY A 271 -43.12 91.32 -32.74
CA GLY A 271 -42.37 92.36 -32.01
C GLY A 271 -41.78 93.51 -32.85
N ASP A 272 -42.60 94.50 -33.20
CA ASP A 272 -42.20 95.84 -33.71
C ASP A 272 -43.33 96.88 -33.46
N ASN A 273 -43.00 98.20 -33.35
CA ASN A 273 -43.81 99.47 -33.33
C ASN A 273 -43.60 100.48 -32.14
N GLY A 274 -43.32 101.78 -32.43
CA GLY A 274 -43.60 103.01 -31.58
C GLY A 274 -42.39 103.76 -30.92
N ILE A 275 -42.21 105.10 -30.75
CA ILE A 275 -42.88 106.44 -31.01
C ILE A 275 -43.55 107.15 -29.78
N GLU A 276 -43.46 108.47 -29.44
CA GLU A 276 -42.51 109.63 -29.65
C GLU A 276 -42.99 110.97 -28.92
N LYS A 277 -42.12 112.01 -28.71
CA LYS A 277 -42.34 113.52 -28.63
C LYS A 277 -42.67 114.40 -27.36
N ASP A 278 -42.08 115.64 -27.33
CA ASP A 278 -42.48 117.08 -27.00
C ASP A 278 -43.13 117.59 -25.64
N ILE A 279 -43.17 118.91 -25.21
CA ILE A 279 -42.22 120.10 -25.08
C ILE A 279 -42.83 121.40 -24.34
N ASP A 280 -42.02 122.40 -23.89
CA ASP A 280 -42.28 123.87 -23.50
C ASP A 280 -43.10 124.33 -22.22
N ALA A 281 -43.16 125.58 -21.64
CA ALA A 281 -42.38 126.89 -21.62
C ALA A 281 -42.89 128.01 -20.57
N THR A 282 -42.34 129.26 -20.61
CA THR A 282 -42.79 130.66 -20.12
C THR A 282 -42.77 131.18 -18.62
N VAL A 283 -43.05 132.47 -18.25
CA VAL A 283 -42.29 133.80 -18.40
C VAL A 283 -42.94 135.09 -17.70
N GLU A 284 -42.18 136.21 -17.42
CA GLU A 284 -42.55 137.69 -17.16
C GLU A 284 -43.21 138.22 -15.81
N LEU A 285 -43.25 139.53 -15.33
CA LEU A 285 -42.47 140.84 -15.41
C LEU A 285 -42.90 141.97 -14.34
N ASP A 286 -42.25 143.17 -14.33
CA ASP A 286 -42.55 144.56 -13.77
C ASP A 286 -42.72 144.88 -12.23
N GLY A 287 -42.81 146.11 -11.65
CA GLY A 287 -42.72 147.58 -12.01
C GLY A 287 -43.50 148.52 -10.98
N ASP A 288 -43.38 149.86 -10.73
CA ASP A 288 -42.36 150.95 -10.92
C ASP A 288 -42.41 152.17 -9.88
N LYS A 289 -42.59 153.48 -10.23
CA LYS A 289 -42.34 154.73 -9.39
C LYS A 289 -43.41 155.89 -9.54
N ALA A 290 -43.40 157.19 -9.08
CA ALA A 290 -42.50 158.18 -8.36
C ALA A 290 -43.22 159.52 -7.84
N THR A 291 -42.51 160.42 -7.10
CA THR A 291 -42.68 161.94 -6.92
C THR A 291 -43.91 162.61 -6.20
N PHE A 292 -43.99 163.90 -5.72
CA PHE A 292 -43.07 164.97 -5.14
C PHE A 292 -43.82 166.30 -4.65
N ASP A 293 -43.11 167.28 -4.03
CA ASP A 293 -43.33 168.76 -3.78
C ASP A 293 -43.96 169.36 -2.46
N TYR A 294 -43.83 170.70 -2.25
CA TYR A 294 -43.68 171.40 -0.94
C TYR A 294 -44.21 172.88 -0.95
N SER A 295 -44.38 173.70 0.13
CA SER A 295 -44.86 173.59 1.54
C SER A 295 -44.77 174.97 2.28
N LEU A 296 -45.25 175.09 3.53
CA LEU A 296 -44.95 176.12 4.58
C LEU A 296 -45.42 177.60 4.29
N ASN A 297 -45.37 178.65 5.15
CA ASN A 297 -44.55 179.04 6.32
C ASN A 297 -45.41 179.81 7.39
N GLU A 298 -45.39 179.52 8.71
CA GLU A 298 -44.43 179.96 9.76
C GLU A 298 -44.69 181.31 10.50
N THR A 299 -45.81 181.46 11.20
CA THR A 299 -45.91 182.27 12.46
C THR A 299 -46.69 181.55 13.57
N ARG A 300 -47.58 180.65 13.14
CA ARG A 300 -47.83 179.33 13.78
C ARG A 300 -46.52 178.74 14.36
N LEU A 301 -45.38 178.99 13.68
CA LEU A 301 -43.97 178.68 14.00
C LEU A 301 -43.61 178.50 15.47
N SER A 302 -43.82 179.47 16.37
CA SER A 302 -43.22 179.37 17.71
C SER A 302 -43.98 178.42 18.64
N LEU A 303 -45.31 178.35 18.49
CA LEU A 303 -46.14 177.32 19.11
C LEU A 303 -45.94 175.97 18.40
N ILE A 304 -45.81 175.97 17.08
CA ILE A 304 -45.37 174.81 16.30
C ILE A 304 -44.04 174.27 16.82
N ASN A 305 -43.01 175.08 17.07
CA ASN A 305 -41.69 174.58 17.44
C ASN A 305 -41.73 173.82 18.78
N ILE A 306 -42.58 174.22 19.73
CA ILE A 306 -42.79 173.45 20.98
C ILE A 306 -43.75 172.27 20.77
N GLN A 307 -44.84 172.44 20.02
CA GLN A 307 -45.78 171.39 19.66
C GLN A 307 -45.08 170.26 18.89
N ASP A 308 -44.32 170.60 17.86
CA ASP A 308 -43.42 169.77 17.06
C ASP A 308 -42.27 169.21 17.89
N LYS A 309 -41.74 169.90 18.92
CA LYS A 309 -40.76 169.26 19.82
C LYS A 309 -41.41 168.13 20.60
N ILE A 310 -42.61 168.34 21.12
CA ILE A 310 -43.42 167.32 21.81
C ILE A 310 -43.87 166.23 20.84
N GLN A 311 -44.29 166.58 19.63
CA GLN A 311 -44.77 165.66 18.60
C GLN A 311 -43.63 164.88 17.94
N SER A 312 -42.44 165.47 17.82
CA SER A 312 -41.20 164.81 17.42
C SER A 312 -40.71 163.87 18.52
N LEU A 313 -40.71 164.28 19.79
CA LEU A 313 -40.37 163.39 20.90
C LEU A 313 -41.39 162.26 21.07
N ASN A 314 -42.69 162.51 20.90
CA ASN A 314 -43.72 161.47 20.89
C ASN A 314 -43.61 160.56 19.64
N SER A 315 -43.22 161.11 18.49
CA SER A 315 -42.93 160.31 17.29
C SER A 315 -41.68 159.46 17.48
N GLN A 316 -40.62 159.97 18.10
CA GLN A 316 -39.41 159.22 18.43
C GLN A 316 -39.68 158.17 19.50
N LEU A 317 -40.53 158.46 20.50
CA LEU A 317 -40.98 157.49 21.48
C LEU A 317 -41.78 156.38 20.80
N SER A 318 -42.79 156.71 19.98
CA SER A 318 -43.58 155.72 19.24
C SER A 318 -42.73 154.92 18.25
N GLU A 319 -41.77 155.56 17.57
CA GLU A 319 -40.82 154.89 16.70
C GLU A 319 -39.89 153.94 17.50
N SER A 320 -39.50 154.32 18.72
CA SER A 320 -38.74 153.44 19.62
C SER A 320 -39.56 152.28 20.17
N GLU A 321 -40.83 152.50 20.53
CA GLU A 321 -41.77 151.45 20.93
C GLU A 321 -42.05 150.48 19.79
N ASN A 322 -42.18 150.97 18.55
CA ASN A 322 -42.37 150.14 17.36
C ASN A 322 -41.09 149.36 17.02
N LYS A 323 -39.89 149.94 17.23
CA LYS A 323 -38.61 149.22 17.12
C LYS A 323 -38.45 148.16 18.21
N ILE A 324 -38.88 148.43 19.45
CA ILE A 324 -38.90 147.44 20.53
C ILE A 324 -39.82 146.28 20.16
N LYS A 325 -41.07 146.54 19.76
CA LYS A 325 -42.02 145.50 19.30
C LYS A 325 -41.49 144.69 18.12
N ALA A 326 -40.83 145.34 17.16
CA ALA A 326 -40.19 144.64 16.03
C ALA A 326 -39.02 143.74 16.48
N LEU A 327 -38.25 144.15 17.49
CA LEU A 327 -37.18 143.34 18.09
C LEU A 327 -37.73 142.21 18.96
N GLU A 328 -38.85 142.43 19.66
CA GLU A 328 -39.57 141.39 20.43
C GLU A 328 -40.07 140.28 19.51
N VAL A 329 -40.78 140.63 18.42
CA VAL A 329 -41.23 139.68 17.39
C VAL A 329 -40.06 138.96 16.73
N LEU A 330 -38.97 139.67 16.40
CA LEU A 330 -37.76 139.07 15.84
C LEU A 330 -37.09 138.09 16.83
N ASN A 331 -37.17 138.35 18.14
CA ASN A 331 -36.61 137.48 19.17
C ASN A 331 -37.50 136.24 19.39
N GLU A 332 -38.82 136.35 19.27
CA GLU A 332 -39.74 135.20 19.23
C GLU A 332 -39.51 134.34 17.96
N GLU A 333 -39.31 134.97 16.80
CA GLU A 333 -38.92 134.30 15.56
C GLU A 333 -37.55 133.59 15.66
N LEU A 334 -36.58 134.18 16.37
CA LEU A 334 -35.28 133.53 16.61
C LEU A 334 -35.40 132.39 17.61
N THR A 335 -36.21 132.54 18.66
CA THR A 335 -36.44 131.49 19.68
C THR A 335 -37.12 130.27 19.06
N THR A 336 -38.12 130.48 18.20
CA THR A 336 -38.79 129.39 17.46
C THR A 336 -37.84 128.71 16.48
N LYS A 337 -37.06 129.47 15.70
CA LYS A 337 -36.03 128.91 14.80
C LYS A 337 -34.95 128.10 15.55
N VAL A 338 -34.54 128.54 16.75
CA VAL A 338 -33.63 127.76 17.61
C VAL A 338 -34.27 126.44 18.03
N HIS A 339 -35.53 126.46 18.49
CA HIS A 339 -36.22 125.25 18.90
C HIS A 339 -36.43 124.24 17.75
N ASP A 340 -36.79 124.72 16.55
CA ASP A 340 -36.90 123.88 15.35
C ASP A 340 -35.54 123.27 14.93
N LEU A 341 -34.44 124.01 15.10
CA LEU A 341 -33.08 123.51 14.87
C LEU A 341 -32.65 122.48 15.92
N GLU A 342 -32.92 122.70 17.20
CA GLU A 342 -32.67 121.74 18.29
C GLU A 342 -33.43 120.42 18.06
N LYS A 343 -34.71 120.53 17.68
CA LYS A 343 -35.53 119.37 17.32
C LYS A 343 -34.98 118.63 16.10
N SER A 344 -34.66 119.35 15.02
CA SER A 344 -34.06 118.78 13.79
C SER A 344 -32.71 118.10 14.04
N LEU A 345 -31.93 118.63 14.99
CA LEU A 345 -30.66 118.04 15.44
C LEU A 345 -30.90 116.74 16.22
N SER A 346 -31.87 116.72 17.14
CA SER A 346 -32.26 115.52 17.89
C SER A 346 -32.75 114.40 16.97
N GLU A 347 -33.61 114.71 16.00
CA GLU A 347 -34.11 113.76 15.00
C GLU A 347 -32.97 113.22 14.10
N SER A 348 -31.99 114.07 13.75
CA SER A 348 -30.77 113.65 13.03
C SER A 348 -29.88 112.75 13.88
N GLU A 349 -29.68 113.06 15.17
CA GLU A 349 -28.92 112.22 16.09
C GLU A 349 -29.55 110.84 16.27
N GLU A 350 -30.87 110.76 16.42
CA GLU A 350 -31.57 109.48 16.55
C GLU A 350 -31.45 108.65 15.27
N SER A 351 -31.65 109.28 14.10
CA SER A 351 -31.41 108.63 12.81
C SER A 351 -29.97 108.14 12.64
N LEU A 352 -28.98 108.86 13.18
CA LEU A 352 -27.57 108.44 13.18
C LEU A 352 -27.33 107.25 14.14
N LYS A 353 -27.96 107.25 15.32
CA LYS A 353 -27.92 106.16 16.31
C LYS A 353 -28.60 104.89 15.78
N GLU A 354 -29.60 104.99 14.89
CA GLU A 354 -30.16 103.83 14.19
C GLU A 354 -29.26 103.34 13.04
N LYS A 355 -28.74 104.25 12.20
CA LYS A 355 -27.85 103.89 11.08
C LYS A 355 -26.57 103.22 11.54
N THR A 356 -26.00 103.65 12.68
CA THR A 356 -24.84 103.00 13.32
C THR A 356 -25.16 101.60 13.82
N LYS A 357 -26.25 101.40 14.59
CA LYS A 357 -26.73 100.06 15.00
C LYS A 357 -26.99 99.14 13.80
N LEU A 358 -27.51 99.67 12.69
CA LEU A 358 -27.71 98.90 11.46
C LEU A 358 -26.39 98.54 10.77
N ALA A 359 -25.40 99.43 10.77
CA ALA A 359 -24.06 99.16 10.27
C ALA A 359 -23.33 98.10 11.12
N GLU A 360 -23.47 98.13 12.44
CA GLU A 360 -22.94 97.11 13.35
C GLU A 360 -23.58 95.73 13.09
N LYS A 361 -24.91 95.66 12.95
CA LYS A 361 -25.62 94.42 12.59
C LYS A 361 -25.17 93.87 11.23
N ARG A 362 -25.01 94.74 10.23
CA ARG A 362 -24.49 94.36 8.90
C ARG A 362 -23.04 93.88 8.97
N LYS A 363 -22.18 94.56 9.74
CA LYS A 363 -20.80 94.12 9.97
C LYS A 363 -20.78 92.73 10.60
N LYS A 364 -21.52 92.51 11.68
CA LYS A 364 -21.58 91.19 12.31
C LYS A 364 -22.05 90.12 11.33
N MET A 365 -23.12 90.35 10.56
CA MET A 365 -23.60 89.39 9.57
C MET A 365 -22.54 89.07 8.49
N MET A 366 -21.72 90.04 8.09
CA MET A 366 -20.59 89.82 7.17
C MET A 366 -19.44 89.06 7.82
N ASP A 367 -19.13 89.32 9.10
CA ASP A 367 -18.13 88.58 9.87
C ASP A 367 -18.58 87.12 10.11
N ASP A 368 -19.82 86.89 10.55
CA ASP A 368 -20.44 85.56 10.72
C ASP A 368 -20.43 84.77 9.39
N MET A 369 -20.77 85.42 8.26
CA MET A 369 -20.77 84.79 6.93
C MET A 369 -19.34 84.48 6.44
N LYS A 370 -18.37 85.34 6.74
CA LYS A 370 -16.95 85.11 6.44
C LYS A 370 -16.41 83.93 7.24
N GLU A 371 -16.77 83.81 8.52
CA GLU A 371 -16.37 82.68 9.36
C GLU A 371 -16.96 81.36 8.83
N HIS A 372 -18.25 81.33 8.46
CA HIS A 372 -18.87 80.16 7.81
C HIS A 372 -18.20 79.78 6.48
N LEU A 373 -17.81 80.76 5.65
CA LEU A 373 -17.08 80.51 4.40
C LEU A 373 -15.68 79.90 4.64
N ILE A 374 -14.96 80.38 5.66
CA ILE A 374 -13.67 79.81 6.07
C ILE A 374 -13.87 78.39 6.62
N GLU A 375 -14.86 78.18 7.48
CA GLU A 375 -15.12 76.88 8.11
C GLU A 375 -15.56 75.82 7.09
N THR A 376 -16.38 76.19 6.10
CA THR A 376 -16.75 75.29 4.99
C THR A 376 -15.59 75.02 4.04
N THR A 377 -14.75 76.01 3.74
CA THR A 377 -13.52 75.81 2.95
C THR A 377 -12.56 74.86 3.67
N ASN A 378 -12.37 75.01 4.98
CA ASN A 378 -11.51 74.13 5.78
C ASN A 378 -12.05 72.69 5.81
N LYS A 379 -13.38 72.50 5.97
CA LYS A 379 -14.02 71.18 5.91
C LYS A 379 -13.79 70.51 4.56
N GLN A 380 -13.95 71.25 3.45
CA GLN A 380 -13.67 70.75 2.09
C GLN A 380 -12.19 70.43 1.88
N SER A 381 -11.26 71.26 2.39
CA SER A 381 -9.83 70.99 2.30
C SER A 381 -9.44 69.69 3.01
N VAL A 382 -9.95 69.47 4.23
CA VAL A 382 -9.71 68.24 5.01
C VAL A 382 -10.37 67.03 4.34
N GLU A 383 -11.54 67.17 3.71
CA GLU A 383 -12.16 66.08 2.94
C GLU A 383 -11.34 65.71 1.70
N ILE A 384 -10.81 66.71 0.97
CA ILE A 384 -9.91 66.51 -0.17
C ILE A 384 -8.63 65.80 0.27
N GLU A 385 -7.96 66.25 1.34
CA GLU A 385 -6.76 65.57 1.89
C GLU A 385 -7.05 64.12 2.28
N ASN A 386 -8.20 63.85 2.90
CA ASN A 386 -8.59 62.47 3.26
C ASN A 386 -8.88 61.59 2.05
N LEU A 387 -9.47 62.13 0.98
CA LEU A 387 -9.70 61.41 -0.27
C LEU A 387 -8.38 61.17 -1.03
N THR A 388 -7.49 62.17 -1.09
CA THR A 388 -6.17 62.05 -1.70
C THR A 388 -5.30 61.01 -0.96
N ARG A 389 -5.33 61.00 0.37
CA ARG A 389 -4.65 59.98 1.18
C ARG A 389 -5.17 58.57 0.90
N LYS A 390 -6.50 58.36 0.90
CA LYS A 390 -7.09 57.05 0.57
C LYS A 390 -6.71 56.59 -0.82
N LEU A 391 -6.72 57.48 -1.81
CA LEU A 391 -6.30 57.18 -3.17
C LEU A 391 -4.83 56.72 -3.24
N ALA A 392 -3.94 57.35 -2.46
CA ALA A 392 -2.54 56.96 -2.36
C ALA A 392 -2.37 55.60 -1.65
N GLU A 393 -3.08 55.36 -0.55
CA GLU A 393 -3.11 54.08 0.18
C GLU A 393 -3.62 52.93 -0.72
N GLU A 394 -4.66 53.16 -1.52
CA GLU A 394 -5.17 52.20 -2.51
C GLU A 394 -4.17 51.96 -3.65
N GLN A 395 -3.53 53.02 -4.19
CA GLN A 395 -2.50 52.89 -5.23
C GLN A 395 -1.28 52.09 -4.75
N GLU A 396 -0.83 52.31 -3.50
CA GLU A 396 0.25 51.54 -2.90
C GLU A 396 -0.17 50.08 -2.64
N ALA A 397 -1.41 49.84 -2.20
CA ALA A 397 -1.94 48.48 -2.07
C ALA A 397 -1.99 47.73 -3.41
N PHE A 398 -2.48 48.35 -4.49
CA PHE A 398 -2.48 47.76 -5.83
C PHE A 398 -1.07 47.49 -6.35
N LYS A 399 -0.11 48.40 -6.12
CA LYS A 399 1.29 48.18 -6.49
C LYS A 399 1.89 46.98 -5.74
N ASN A 400 1.68 46.90 -4.42
CA ASN A 400 2.15 45.79 -3.59
C ASN A 400 1.50 44.44 -3.96
N LEU A 401 0.29 44.43 -4.54
CA LEU A 401 -0.31 43.24 -5.12
C LEU A 401 0.32 42.88 -6.48
N PHE A 402 0.53 43.86 -7.37
CA PHE A 402 1.18 43.66 -8.66
C PHE A 402 2.61 43.13 -8.55
N ASP A 403 3.41 43.68 -7.63
CA ASP A 403 4.79 43.23 -7.40
C ASP A 403 4.82 41.79 -6.83
N LYS A 404 3.81 41.39 -6.02
CA LYS A 404 3.64 39.99 -5.56
C LYS A 404 3.19 39.03 -6.65
N GLU A 405 2.21 39.42 -7.47
CA GLU A 405 1.73 38.64 -8.62
C GLU A 405 2.91 38.28 -9.53
N LYS A 406 3.75 39.28 -9.83
CA LYS A 406 4.97 39.15 -10.60
C LYS A 406 6.02 38.25 -9.94
N GLU A 407 6.21 38.34 -8.62
CA GLU A 407 7.08 37.41 -7.87
C GLU A 407 6.59 35.96 -7.96
N THR A 408 5.27 35.74 -7.89
CA THR A 408 4.67 34.41 -8.05
C THR A 408 4.76 33.88 -9.48
N GLU A 409 4.64 34.73 -10.50
CA GLU A 409 4.82 34.30 -11.90
C GLU A 409 6.27 33.91 -12.20
N VAL A 410 7.27 34.64 -11.67
CA VAL A 410 8.68 34.25 -11.78
C VAL A 410 8.92 32.87 -11.17
N LYS A 411 8.44 32.62 -9.95
CA LYS A 411 8.55 31.31 -9.28
C LYS A 411 7.84 30.20 -10.05
N LEU A 412 6.69 30.49 -10.66
CA LEU A 412 5.96 29.53 -11.47
C LEU A 412 6.67 29.22 -12.80
N ILE A 413 7.43 30.17 -13.37
CA ILE A 413 8.33 29.94 -14.51
C ILE A 413 9.54 29.09 -14.08
N GLU A 414 10.14 29.37 -12.92
CA GLU A 414 11.26 28.60 -12.37
C GLU A 414 10.87 27.13 -12.16
N SER A 415 9.81 26.85 -11.41
CA SER A 415 9.32 25.47 -11.22
C SER A 415 8.84 24.80 -12.52
N ARG A 416 8.36 25.57 -13.50
CA ARG A 416 8.05 25.03 -14.84
C ARG A 416 9.30 24.58 -15.59
N ASN A 417 10.42 25.29 -15.43
CA ASN A 417 11.70 24.92 -16.02
C ASN A 417 12.29 23.69 -15.31
N GLU A 418 12.22 23.62 -13.97
CA GLU A 418 12.60 22.42 -13.20
C GLU A 418 11.82 21.18 -13.69
N VAL A 419 10.49 21.28 -13.79
CA VAL A 419 9.62 20.21 -14.32
C VAL A 419 9.96 19.84 -15.78
N HIS A 420 10.50 20.75 -16.59
CA HIS A 420 11.01 20.41 -17.93
C HIS A 420 12.32 19.62 -17.84
N THR A 421 13.29 20.06 -17.03
CA THR A 421 14.57 19.34 -16.87
C THR A 421 14.39 17.93 -16.31
N LEU A 422 13.49 17.76 -15.35
CA LEU A 422 13.13 16.45 -14.79
C LEU A 422 12.44 15.54 -15.82
N LYS A 423 11.62 16.09 -16.72
CA LYS A 423 11.04 15.32 -17.84
C LYS A 423 12.12 14.85 -18.82
N ASP A 424 13.05 15.71 -19.18
CA ASP A 424 14.15 15.38 -20.09
C ASP A 424 15.10 14.32 -19.47
N GLU A 425 15.26 14.32 -18.16
CA GLU A 425 16.00 13.28 -17.43
C GLU A 425 15.23 11.96 -17.32
N ILE A 426 13.93 12.00 -17.05
CA ILE A 426 13.05 10.82 -17.10
C ILE A 426 13.07 10.18 -18.50
N GLU A 427 13.08 10.97 -19.57
CA GLU A 427 13.11 10.45 -20.94
C GLU A 427 14.46 9.81 -21.29
N LYS A 428 15.58 10.40 -20.83
CA LYS A 428 16.92 9.77 -20.90
C LYS A 428 16.94 8.45 -20.13
N LEU A 429 16.44 8.41 -18.90
CA LEU A 429 16.39 7.19 -18.08
C LEU A 429 15.49 6.10 -18.71
N ARG A 430 14.37 6.48 -19.34
CA ARG A 430 13.53 5.56 -20.12
C ARG A 430 14.26 4.96 -21.31
N SER A 431 14.96 5.78 -22.11
CA SER A 431 15.74 5.27 -23.25
C SER A 431 16.88 4.35 -22.80
N ALA A 432 17.57 4.70 -21.71
CA ALA A 432 18.60 3.84 -21.10
C ALA A 432 18.01 2.51 -20.60
N ARG A 433 16.82 2.53 -19.98
CA ARG A 433 16.13 1.30 -19.55
C ARG A 433 15.71 0.43 -20.73
N CYS A 434 15.16 1.01 -21.81
CA CYS A 434 14.80 0.24 -23.01
C CYS A 434 16.01 -0.50 -23.59
N ASN A 435 17.14 0.20 -23.74
CA ASN A 435 18.40 -0.41 -24.22
C ASN A 435 18.91 -1.53 -23.29
N ALA A 436 18.63 -1.45 -21.99
CA ALA A 436 18.97 -2.50 -21.02
C ALA A 436 17.98 -3.69 -21.09
N ASP A 437 16.67 -3.42 -21.19
CA ASP A 437 15.61 -4.42 -21.36
C ASP A 437 15.85 -5.24 -22.65
N ASP A 438 16.17 -4.57 -23.77
CA ASP A 438 16.57 -5.20 -25.04
C ASP A 438 17.84 -6.06 -24.89
N LYS A 439 18.83 -5.60 -24.11
CA LYS A 439 20.08 -6.33 -23.90
C LYS A 439 19.91 -7.55 -22.99
N ILE A 440 19.04 -7.47 -21.99
CA ILE A 440 18.63 -8.62 -21.17
C ILE A 440 17.99 -9.67 -22.09
N LYS A 441 17.04 -9.27 -22.95
CA LYS A 441 16.38 -10.18 -23.90
C LYS A 441 17.37 -10.87 -24.86
N GLU A 442 18.36 -10.14 -25.39
CA GLU A 442 19.42 -10.72 -26.23
C GLU A 442 20.26 -11.78 -25.48
N LEU A 443 20.44 -11.62 -24.17
CA LEU A 443 21.14 -12.59 -23.33
C LEU A 443 20.24 -13.78 -22.95
N GLU A 444 18.96 -13.56 -22.66
CA GLU A 444 17.97 -14.62 -22.42
C GLU A 444 17.82 -15.53 -23.64
N GLU A 445 17.67 -14.97 -24.86
CA GLU A 445 17.62 -15.72 -26.11
C GLU A 445 18.89 -16.56 -26.34
N LYS A 446 20.07 -16.04 -25.97
CA LYS A 446 21.35 -16.76 -26.05
C LYS A 446 21.50 -17.87 -25.02
N VAL A 447 21.02 -17.65 -23.79
CA VAL A 447 20.99 -18.68 -22.74
C VAL A 447 20.02 -19.79 -23.13
N GLN A 448 18.81 -19.46 -23.61
CA GLN A 448 17.83 -20.44 -24.05
C GLN A 448 18.34 -21.26 -25.24
N ALA A 449 19.01 -20.65 -26.22
CA ALA A 449 19.65 -21.36 -27.32
C ALA A 449 20.72 -22.35 -26.82
N LYS A 450 21.51 -21.98 -25.79
CA LYS A 450 22.51 -22.87 -25.19
C LYS A 450 21.91 -23.97 -24.31
N ILE A 451 20.76 -23.74 -23.67
CA ILE A 451 20.01 -24.79 -22.98
C ILE A 451 19.57 -25.86 -24.00
N VAL A 452 18.93 -25.47 -25.09
CA VAL A 452 18.46 -26.40 -26.15
C VAL A 452 19.63 -27.14 -26.82
N GLU A 453 20.78 -26.48 -27.01
CA GLU A 453 22.00 -27.13 -27.51
C GLU A 453 22.53 -28.21 -26.53
N CYS A 454 22.51 -27.94 -25.23
CA CYS A 454 22.90 -28.89 -24.20
C CYS A 454 21.89 -30.04 -24.04
N GLU A 455 20.59 -29.77 -24.10
CA GLU A 455 19.52 -30.78 -24.08
C GLU A 455 19.67 -31.74 -25.27
N GLY A 456 19.85 -31.22 -26.49
CA GLY A 456 20.09 -32.06 -27.68
C GLY A 456 21.38 -32.89 -27.61
N MET A 457 22.45 -32.38 -26.96
CA MET A 457 23.66 -33.17 -26.71
C MET A 457 23.46 -34.27 -25.66
N LEU A 458 22.59 -34.07 -24.68
CA LEU A 458 22.23 -35.12 -23.70
C LEU A 458 21.39 -36.22 -24.37
N ASP A 459 20.34 -35.84 -25.11
CA ASP A 459 19.52 -36.78 -25.88
C ASP A 459 20.37 -37.65 -26.84
N GLU A 460 21.37 -37.05 -27.52
CA GLU A 460 22.26 -37.80 -28.41
C GLU A 460 23.21 -38.75 -27.65
N ARG A 461 23.61 -38.41 -26.42
CA ARG A 461 24.40 -39.31 -25.56
C ARG A 461 23.56 -40.45 -25.01
N ASP A 462 22.38 -40.17 -24.50
CA ASP A 462 21.49 -41.18 -23.92
C ASP A 462 21.00 -42.16 -24.98
N LYS A 463 20.74 -41.68 -26.21
CA LYS A 463 20.47 -42.55 -27.36
C LYS A 463 21.64 -43.47 -27.70
N LYS A 464 22.88 -42.95 -27.72
CA LYS A 464 24.07 -43.77 -27.99
C LYS A 464 24.31 -44.80 -26.89
N HIS A 465 24.17 -44.41 -25.62
CA HIS A 465 24.31 -45.35 -24.51
C HIS A 465 23.19 -46.42 -24.49
N ALA A 466 21.97 -46.09 -24.92
CA ALA A 466 20.92 -47.08 -25.13
C ALA A 466 21.24 -48.06 -26.28
N GLU A 467 21.80 -47.57 -27.40
CA GLU A 467 22.27 -48.39 -28.52
C GLU A 467 23.43 -49.31 -28.12
N GLU A 468 24.43 -48.80 -27.40
CA GLU A 468 25.56 -49.56 -26.82
C GLU A 468 25.08 -50.65 -25.85
N MET A 469 24.10 -50.35 -25.00
CA MET A 469 23.54 -51.30 -24.02
C MET A 469 22.75 -52.42 -24.71
N GLU A 470 21.93 -52.12 -25.71
CA GLU A 470 21.20 -53.16 -26.44
C GLU A 470 22.15 -54.01 -27.31
N GLU A 471 23.18 -53.41 -27.92
CA GLU A 471 24.27 -54.16 -28.56
C GLU A 471 24.97 -55.13 -27.61
N SER A 472 25.28 -54.69 -26.37
CA SER A 472 25.90 -55.56 -25.37
C SER A 472 24.96 -56.66 -24.90
N LYS A 473 23.67 -56.36 -24.74
CA LYS A 473 22.64 -57.33 -24.36
C LYS A 473 22.46 -58.42 -25.42
N VAL A 474 22.38 -58.04 -26.71
CA VAL A 474 22.31 -59.00 -27.83
C VAL A 474 23.53 -59.92 -27.85
N LYS A 475 24.75 -59.40 -27.62
CA LYS A 475 25.98 -60.21 -27.56
C LYS A 475 25.94 -61.24 -26.43
N TYR A 476 25.55 -60.84 -25.22
CA TYR A 476 25.38 -61.79 -24.11
C TYR A 476 24.25 -62.80 -24.36
N GLU A 477 23.18 -62.41 -25.04
CA GLU A 477 22.08 -63.31 -25.39
C GLU A 477 22.49 -64.34 -26.45
N THR A 478 23.36 -63.98 -27.41
CA THR A 478 24.00 -64.96 -28.32
C THR A 478 24.99 -65.87 -27.61
N ASP A 479 25.84 -65.35 -26.71
CA ASP A 479 26.79 -66.16 -25.95
C ASP A 479 26.06 -67.20 -25.07
N ILE A 480 24.92 -66.81 -24.46
CA ILE A 480 24.05 -67.71 -23.70
C ILE A 480 23.40 -68.77 -24.59
N GLN A 481 23.00 -68.43 -25.83
CA GLN A 481 22.47 -69.42 -26.78
C GLN A 481 23.55 -70.43 -27.20
N ASP A 482 24.74 -69.99 -27.57
CA ASP A 482 25.86 -70.86 -27.95
C ASP A 482 26.31 -71.78 -26.79
N LEU A 483 26.36 -71.27 -25.56
CA LEU A 483 26.65 -72.07 -24.37
C LEU A 483 25.54 -73.11 -24.09
N ASN A 484 24.27 -72.77 -24.31
CA ASN A 484 23.17 -73.74 -24.18
C ASN A 484 23.26 -74.85 -25.24
N VAL A 485 23.60 -74.52 -26.50
CA VAL A 485 23.82 -75.51 -27.57
C VAL A 485 25.00 -76.42 -27.24
N GLN A 486 26.12 -75.87 -26.76
CA GLN A 486 27.27 -76.66 -26.30
C GLN A 486 26.89 -77.60 -25.14
N LEU A 487 26.11 -77.12 -24.16
CA LEU A 487 25.60 -77.94 -23.06
C LEU A 487 24.62 -79.03 -23.52
N GLU A 488 23.88 -78.83 -24.62
CA GLU A 488 23.00 -79.86 -25.19
C GLU A 488 23.79 -80.92 -25.96
N VAL A 489 24.79 -80.53 -26.75
CA VAL A 489 25.73 -81.45 -27.42
C VAL A 489 26.47 -82.31 -26.38
N LEU A 490 27.02 -81.71 -25.32
CA LEU A 490 27.71 -82.45 -24.25
C LEU A 490 26.78 -83.41 -23.48
N LYS A 491 25.47 -83.09 -23.35
CA LYS A 491 24.48 -84.03 -22.79
C LYS A 491 24.26 -85.21 -23.75
N ALA A 492 24.14 -84.97 -25.05
CA ALA A 492 23.96 -86.01 -26.06
C ALA A 492 25.18 -86.95 -26.12
N GLU A 493 26.40 -86.40 -26.21
CA GLU A 493 27.64 -87.17 -26.15
C GLU A 493 27.73 -88.01 -24.87
N LYS A 494 27.42 -87.42 -23.71
CA LYS A 494 27.36 -88.15 -22.44
C LYS A 494 26.37 -89.32 -22.51
N THR A 495 25.17 -89.14 -23.05
CA THR A 495 24.20 -90.25 -23.19
C THR A 495 24.71 -91.34 -24.12
N GLU A 496 25.36 -91.00 -25.24
CA GLU A 496 26.00 -92.00 -26.10
C GLU A 496 27.11 -92.77 -25.36
N PHE A 497 27.94 -92.09 -24.56
CA PHE A 497 28.98 -92.76 -23.77
C PHE A 497 28.38 -93.66 -22.68
N GLU A 498 27.30 -93.24 -22.01
CA GLU A 498 26.58 -94.10 -21.07
C GLU A 498 25.97 -95.34 -21.75
N GLU A 499 25.48 -95.24 -22.99
CA GLU A 499 24.99 -96.38 -23.77
C GLU A 499 26.13 -97.30 -24.24
N LYS A 500 27.23 -96.75 -24.76
CA LYS A 500 28.45 -97.52 -25.10
C LYS A 500 28.99 -98.27 -23.88
N VAL A 501 28.97 -97.64 -22.71
CA VAL A 501 29.34 -98.29 -21.42
C VAL A 501 28.35 -99.39 -21.05
N LYS A 502 27.03 -99.21 -21.19
CA LYS A 502 26.04 -100.27 -20.95
C LYS A 502 26.25 -101.48 -21.88
N ILE A 503 26.55 -101.24 -23.15
CA ILE A 503 26.85 -102.30 -24.15
C ILE A 503 28.12 -103.07 -23.74
N LEU A 504 29.23 -102.37 -23.50
CA LEU A 504 30.50 -102.99 -23.09
C LEU A 504 30.38 -103.75 -21.75
N GLN A 505 29.58 -103.24 -20.81
CA GLN A 505 29.26 -103.96 -19.57
C GLN A 505 28.44 -105.23 -19.81
N GLN A 506 27.61 -105.27 -20.85
CA GLN A 506 26.84 -106.47 -21.21
C GLN A 506 27.72 -107.48 -21.94
N GLU A 507 28.49 -107.07 -22.94
CA GLU A 507 29.50 -107.90 -23.62
C GLU A 507 30.50 -108.53 -22.63
N ALA A 508 30.93 -107.78 -21.61
CA ALA A 508 31.79 -108.30 -20.55
C ALA A 508 31.12 -109.37 -19.68
N LYS A 509 29.83 -109.23 -19.36
CA LYS A 509 29.05 -110.27 -18.65
C LYS A 509 28.89 -111.52 -19.51
N ASP A 510 28.59 -111.34 -20.79
CA ASP A 510 28.34 -112.44 -21.72
C ASP A 510 29.64 -113.19 -22.04
N SER A 511 30.77 -112.49 -22.20
CA SER A 511 32.12 -113.10 -22.28
C SER A 511 32.49 -113.89 -21.02
N VAL A 512 32.09 -113.43 -19.83
CA VAL A 512 32.25 -114.18 -18.57
C VAL A 512 31.28 -115.38 -18.51
N GLY A 513 30.09 -115.27 -19.10
CA GLY A 513 29.14 -116.36 -19.30
C GLY A 513 29.71 -117.46 -20.19
N ASP A 514 30.19 -117.09 -21.38
CA ASP A 514 30.84 -118.00 -22.33
C ASP A 514 32.08 -118.65 -21.76
N ARG A 515 32.91 -117.92 -21.00
CA ARG A 515 34.06 -118.49 -20.29
C ARG A 515 33.61 -119.55 -19.29
N LYS A 516 32.58 -119.28 -18.47
CA LYS A 516 32.00 -120.27 -17.54
C LYS A 516 31.37 -121.46 -18.27
N ILE A 517 30.79 -121.26 -19.45
CA ILE A 517 30.27 -122.34 -20.30
C ILE A 517 31.43 -123.19 -20.86
N GLN A 518 32.51 -122.56 -21.29
CA GLN A 518 33.70 -123.23 -21.82
C GLN A 518 34.50 -123.96 -20.73
N GLU A 519 34.59 -123.40 -19.52
CA GLU A 519 35.09 -124.07 -18.32
C GLU A 519 34.24 -125.30 -17.97
N LYS A 520 32.89 -125.20 -18.03
CA LYS A 520 32.00 -126.35 -17.84
C LYS A 520 32.18 -127.42 -18.94
N LYS A 521 32.31 -127.03 -20.20
CA LYS A 521 32.61 -127.94 -21.33
C LYS A 521 33.96 -128.62 -21.16
N GLY A 522 35.00 -127.86 -20.80
CA GLY A 522 36.34 -128.39 -20.51
C GLY A 522 36.35 -129.34 -19.31
N LEU A 523 35.66 -129.00 -18.22
CA LEU A 523 35.48 -129.86 -17.06
C LEU A 523 34.71 -131.15 -17.42
N ALA A 524 33.69 -131.07 -18.28
CA ALA A 524 32.97 -132.24 -18.77
C ALA A 524 33.86 -133.13 -19.65
N MET A 525 34.67 -132.53 -20.54
CA MET A 525 35.66 -133.24 -21.35
C MET A 525 36.74 -133.90 -20.49
N VAL A 526 37.25 -133.23 -19.45
CA VAL A 526 38.21 -133.80 -18.48
C VAL A 526 37.56 -134.92 -17.66
N LYS A 527 36.28 -134.79 -17.27
CA LYS A 527 35.52 -135.88 -16.62
C LYS A 527 35.35 -137.07 -17.55
N ASP A 528 35.07 -136.87 -18.83
CA ASP A 528 34.95 -137.98 -19.78
C ASP A 528 36.30 -138.60 -20.14
N LEU A 529 37.36 -137.81 -20.34
CA LEU A 529 38.72 -138.33 -20.50
C LEU A 529 39.18 -139.09 -19.25
N LYS A 530 38.81 -138.66 -18.05
CA LYS A 530 39.04 -139.42 -16.81
C LYS A 530 38.22 -140.72 -16.77
N ARG A 531 36.99 -140.73 -17.30
CA ARG A 531 36.17 -141.94 -17.47
C ARG A 531 36.77 -142.90 -18.50
N GLN A 532 37.21 -142.40 -19.66
CA GLN A 532 37.88 -143.19 -20.70
C GLN A 532 39.21 -143.76 -20.19
N LEU A 533 40.02 -142.95 -19.51
CA LEU A 533 41.24 -143.39 -18.83
C LEU A 533 40.95 -144.47 -17.78
N GLN A 534 39.87 -144.34 -17.01
CA GLN A 534 39.48 -145.37 -16.05
C GLN A 534 38.93 -146.62 -16.75
N VAL A 535 38.22 -146.51 -17.87
CA VAL A 535 37.78 -147.67 -18.65
C VAL A 535 38.97 -148.41 -19.28
N GLU A 536 39.96 -147.69 -19.82
CA GLU A 536 41.18 -148.30 -20.35
C GLU A 536 42.12 -148.81 -19.24
N ARG A 537 42.13 -148.19 -18.05
CA ARG A 537 42.74 -148.80 -16.85
C ARG A 537 42.03 -150.09 -16.47
N ASN A 538 40.71 -150.08 -16.28
CA ASN A 538 39.92 -151.28 -16.00
C ASN A 538 40.03 -152.33 -17.13
N ARG A 539 40.37 -151.95 -18.37
CA ARG A 539 40.63 -152.85 -19.49
C ARG A 539 42.04 -153.42 -19.48
N ALA A 540 43.05 -152.62 -19.11
CA ALA A 540 44.42 -153.07 -18.88
C ALA A 540 44.49 -153.97 -17.65
N GLU A 541 43.83 -153.58 -16.55
CA GLU A 541 43.53 -154.40 -15.38
C GLU A 541 42.81 -155.68 -15.79
N LYS A 542 41.80 -155.66 -16.67
CA LYS A 542 41.17 -156.90 -17.19
C LYS A 542 42.04 -157.74 -18.14
N LEU A 543 43.04 -157.14 -18.78
CA LEU A 543 44.05 -157.84 -19.56
C LEU A 543 45.10 -158.49 -18.64
N GLN A 544 45.41 -157.83 -17.53
CA GLN A 544 46.27 -158.31 -16.45
C GLN A 544 45.57 -159.39 -15.61
N GLU A 545 44.29 -159.21 -15.27
CA GLU A 545 43.39 -160.24 -14.71
C GLU A 545 43.34 -161.42 -15.67
N ARG A 546 43.14 -161.26 -16.98
CA ARG A 546 43.18 -162.42 -17.90
C ARG A 546 44.54 -163.11 -18.00
N LEU A 547 45.64 -162.37 -17.90
CA LEU A 547 46.97 -162.95 -17.75
C LEU A 547 47.13 -163.70 -16.41
N GLN A 548 46.43 -163.27 -15.37
CA GLN A 548 46.50 -163.81 -14.01
C GLN A 548 45.46 -164.92 -13.74
N GLU A 549 44.33 -164.94 -14.43
CA GLU A 549 43.33 -166.02 -14.52
C GLU A 549 43.91 -167.23 -15.28
N VAL A 550 44.72 -166.98 -16.32
CA VAL A 550 45.51 -168.02 -17.00
C VAL A 550 46.66 -168.55 -16.12
N LEU A 551 47.04 -167.84 -15.04
CA LEU A 551 48.13 -168.22 -14.14
C LEU A 551 47.70 -168.77 -12.76
N ASN A 552 46.46 -168.53 -12.30
CA ASN A 552 45.99 -168.93 -10.96
C ASN A 552 44.54 -169.45 -10.97
N ASP A 553 44.35 -170.67 -11.46
CA ASP A 553 43.09 -171.42 -11.30
C ASP A 553 43.02 -172.09 -9.90
N GLN A 554 42.84 -171.29 -8.83
CA GLN A 554 42.41 -171.79 -7.52
C GLN A 554 41.45 -170.84 -6.75
N ASN A 555 40.20 -171.30 -6.66
CA ASN A 555 39.18 -171.06 -5.64
C ASN A 555 39.33 -169.90 -4.61
N ARG A 556 38.47 -168.90 -4.83
CA ARG A 556 37.37 -168.45 -3.92
C ARG A 556 37.65 -167.74 -2.58
N SER A 557 36.79 -166.73 -2.40
CA SER A 557 36.24 -166.21 -1.13
C SER A 557 37.15 -165.32 -0.29
N VAL A 558 36.83 -164.02 -0.32
CA VAL A 558 37.27 -163.02 0.66
C VAL A 558 36.01 -162.38 1.23
N ASP A 559 35.88 -162.46 2.55
CA ASP A 559 34.91 -161.67 3.33
C ASP A 559 35.51 -160.30 3.67
N GLU A 560 34.63 -159.28 3.81
CA GLU A 560 34.85 -158.10 4.69
C GLU A 560 36.01 -157.12 4.27
N ILE A 561 36.08 -155.81 4.65
CA ILE A 561 35.18 -154.89 5.39
C ILE A 561 35.55 -153.39 5.08
N LEU A 562 34.77 -152.43 5.60
CA LEU A 562 34.96 -150.94 5.57
C LEU A 562 34.62 -150.16 4.26
N GLN A 563 34.08 -148.93 4.29
CA GLN A 563 33.13 -148.30 5.23
C GLN A 563 32.57 -146.96 4.68
N SER A 564 31.36 -146.57 5.16
CA SER A 564 30.86 -145.18 5.32
C SER A 564 30.39 -144.33 4.11
N ALA A 565 29.60 -143.29 4.44
CA ALA A 565 29.16 -142.14 3.62
C ALA A 565 28.44 -142.45 2.27
N SER A 566 27.15 -142.83 2.25
CA SER A 566 25.94 -141.98 2.39
C SER A 566 25.56 -141.10 1.17
N ALA A 567 24.48 -141.50 0.47
CA ALA A 567 23.53 -140.68 -0.32
C ALA A 567 24.13 -139.63 -1.29
N PHE A 568 24.44 -139.93 -2.56
CA PHE A 568 23.62 -140.53 -3.64
C PHE A 568 22.49 -139.63 -4.18
N GLU A 569 22.67 -139.15 -5.41
CA GLU A 569 21.79 -138.27 -6.20
C GLU A 569 20.56 -139.00 -6.81
N LYS A 570 19.61 -138.21 -7.38
CA LYS A 570 18.87 -138.37 -8.67
C LYS A 570 17.32 -138.34 -8.58
N PRO A 571 16.61 -138.00 -9.69
CA PRO A 571 16.92 -136.98 -10.72
C PRO A 571 15.67 -136.20 -11.25
N LYS A 572 15.90 -135.27 -12.21
CA LYS A 572 14.90 -134.48 -13.00
C LYS A 572 14.19 -133.40 -12.14
N GLY A 573 13.80 -132.23 -12.67
CA GLY A 573 13.57 -131.79 -14.06
C GLY A 573 12.08 -131.38 -14.18
N ASP A 574 11.68 -130.19 -14.62
CA ASP A 574 12.38 -129.15 -15.40
C ASP A 574 11.99 -127.70 -14.99
N ALA A 575 12.59 -126.72 -15.71
CA ALA A 575 12.11 -125.36 -15.97
C ALA A 575 12.30 -124.21 -14.95
N SER A 576 12.82 -123.10 -15.50
CA SER A 576 12.77 -121.69 -15.04
C SER A 576 13.26 -121.31 -13.63
N SER A 577 14.02 -120.22 -13.55
CA SER A 577 14.43 -119.58 -12.31
C SER A 577 14.28 -118.06 -12.40
N ILE A 578 13.55 -117.46 -11.47
CA ILE A 578 13.74 -116.07 -11.02
C ILE A 578 13.30 -115.99 -9.56
N SER A 579 14.06 -115.27 -8.74
CA SER A 579 13.82 -115.14 -7.29
C SER A 579 12.56 -114.28 -7.05
N SER A 580 11.59 -114.65 -6.20
CA SER A 580 11.61 -115.14 -4.80
C SER A 580 11.75 -114.04 -3.74
N TRP A 581 10.59 -113.57 -3.25
CA TRP A 581 10.24 -112.98 -1.94
C TRP A 581 11.01 -111.70 -1.49
N SER A 582 10.39 -110.58 -1.08
CA SER A 582 9.31 -110.36 -0.09
C SER A 582 9.75 -110.69 1.36
N TYR A 583 9.55 -109.85 2.38
CA TYR A 583 8.74 -108.63 2.51
C TYR A 583 9.20 -107.80 3.72
N VAL A 584 9.31 -106.45 3.62
CA VAL A 584 9.18 -105.45 4.72
C VAL A 584 9.21 -104.03 4.15
N SER A 585 8.56 -103.08 4.82
CA SER A 585 8.35 -101.68 4.43
C SER A 585 9.62 -100.89 4.05
N GLY A 586 9.45 -99.89 3.18
CA GLY A 586 10.47 -98.89 2.87
C GLY A 586 10.44 -97.66 3.79
N GLY A 587 11.49 -96.84 3.69
CA GLY A 587 11.62 -95.56 4.40
C GLY A 587 13.03 -94.98 4.31
N THR A 588 13.18 -93.89 3.54
CA THR A 588 14.24 -92.85 3.62
C THR A 588 15.72 -93.23 3.82
N ALA A 589 16.50 -92.89 2.79
CA ALA A 589 17.95 -92.68 2.71
C ALA A 589 18.78 -92.37 3.98
N GLU A 590 20.01 -92.90 4.02
CA GLU A 590 21.25 -92.11 4.25
C GLU A 590 22.55 -92.89 3.89
N ARG A 591 23.68 -92.14 3.79
CA ARG A 591 25.09 -92.49 4.15
C ARG A 591 26.02 -93.43 3.33
N GLU A 592 27.07 -92.79 2.79
CA GLU A 592 28.50 -92.88 3.19
C GLU A 592 29.44 -94.10 2.97
N ASN A 593 30.65 -93.73 2.50
CA ASN A 593 32.02 -94.12 2.92
C ASN A 593 32.53 -95.58 2.84
N LYS A 594 33.66 -95.75 2.13
CA LYS A 594 35.03 -95.96 2.71
C LYS A 594 36.09 -96.06 1.57
N ASP A 595 37.42 -95.90 1.71
CA ASP A 595 38.41 -95.36 2.69
C ASP A 595 39.76 -96.14 2.42
N VAL A 596 40.82 -95.89 3.20
CA VAL A 596 42.06 -96.69 3.42
C VAL A 596 43.39 -96.15 2.82
N THR A 597 43.95 -95.17 3.55
CA THR A 597 45.37 -95.02 4.05
C THR A 597 46.62 -95.22 3.16
N LEU A 598 47.64 -94.35 3.35
CA LEU A 598 48.89 -94.68 4.11
C LEU A 598 49.77 -93.44 4.45
N GLN A 599 50.89 -93.65 5.18
CA GLN A 599 51.79 -92.66 5.83
C GLN A 599 52.75 -91.95 4.82
N SER A 600 53.68 -91.00 5.10
CA SER A 600 54.46 -90.51 6.28
C SER A 600 55.25 -89.21 5.85
N ASP A 601 55.87 -88.29 6.62
CA ASP A 601 55.98 -87.98 8.07
C ASP A 601 56.75 -86.63 8.37
N THR A 602 56.99 -86.31 9.65
CA THR A 602 58.07 -85.45 10.25
C THR A 602 58.16 -83.90 10.10
N SER A 603 58.07 -83.21 11.26
CA SER A 603 58.80 -81.98 11.70
C SER A 603 58.55 -80.63 10.99
N SER A 604 58.67 -79.44 11.61
CA SER A 604 58.96 -78.99 13.01
C SER A 604 58.08 -77.74 13.32
N GLY A 605 57.57 -77.46 14.53
CA GLY A 605 58.29 -76.97 15.72
C GLY A 605 58.45 -75.42 15.69
N GLY A 606 58.00 -74.62 16.68
CA GLY A 606 57.25 -74.92 17.92
C GLY A 606 57.08 -73.68 18.82
N HIS A 607 56.52 -73.88 20.03
CA HIS A 607 56.40 -72.94 21.18
C HIS A 607 55.57 -71.63 21.06
N ASP A 608 54.42 -71.68 21.73
CA ASP A 608 54.07 -70.88 22.93
C ASP A 608 53.78 -69.36 22.96
N SER A 609 52.66 -69.15 23.67
CA SER A 609 52.46 -68.20 24.78
C SER A 609 51.91 -66.80 24.51
N PRO A 610 51.18 -66.21 25.50
CA PRO A 610 50.12 -65.24 25.19
C PRO A 610 50.47 -63.80 25.58
N ASN A 611 49.52 -62.91 25.23
CA ASN A 611 49.36 -61.55 25.77
C ASN A 611 50.43 -60.51 25.41
N ARG A 612 50.31 -59.98 24.18
CA ARG A 612 50.47 -58.53 23.94
C ARG A 612 49.36 -58.04 23.03
N ILE A 613 48.46 -57.21 23.55
CA ILE A 613 47.67 -56.30 22.72
C ILE A 613 48.64 -55.23 22.20
N SER A 614 48.81 -55.14 20.88
CA SER A 614 49.74 -54.18 20.27
C SER A 614 49.27 -52.75 20.53
N PRO A 615 50.16 -51.81 20.90
CA PRO A 615 49.80 -50.40 21.13
C PRO A 615 49.01 -49.79 19.96
N THR A 616 49.41 -50.10 18.72
CA THR A 616 48.76 -49.65 17.48
C THR A 616 47.28 -50.03 17.35
N ILE A 617 46.82 -51.13 17.96
CA ILE A 617 45.40 -51.49 17.94
C ILE A 617 44.63 -50.55 18.87
N LEU A 618 45.11 -50.35 20.10
CA LEU A 618 44.54 -49.40 21.07
C LEU A 618 44.65 -47.94 20.57
N GLU A 619 45.71 -47.57 19.86
CA GLU A 619 45.87 -46.25 19.21
C GLU A 619 44.87 -46.05 18.08
N SER A 620 44.55 -47.09 17.30
CA SER A 620 43.50 -47.03 16.27
C SER A 620 42.09 -46.99 16.85
N GLU A 621 41.83 -47.74 17.93
CA GLU A 621 40.53 -47.75 18.61
C GLU A 621 40.29 -46.42 19.34
N THR A 622 41.30 -45.87 20.00
CA THR A 622 41.24 -44.52 20.60
C THR A 622 41.13 -43.42 19.55
N HIS A 623 41.75 -43.53 18.37
CA HIS A 623 41.50 -42.61 17.25
C HIS A 623 40.05 -42.68 16.75
N ASN A 624 39.48 -43.89 16.59
CA ASN A 624 38.09 -44.06 16.17
C ASN A 624 37.11 -43.53 17.23
N LEU A 625 37.41 -43.71 18.51
CA LEU A 625 36.65 -43.12 19.62
C LEU A 625 36.77 -41.58 19.64
N LEU A 626 37.98 -41.02 19.45
CA LEU A 626 38.21 -39.57 19.33
C LEU A 626 37.44 -38.97 18.14
N ALA A 627 37.50 -39.61 16.96
CA ALA A 627 36.75 -39.18 15.78
C ALA A 627 35.23 -39.23 16.02
N LYS A 628 34.73 -40.25 16.72
CA LYS A 628 33.31 -40.38 17.06
C LYS A 628 32.88 -39.38 18.16
N VAL A 629 33.75 -39.06 19.12
CA VAL A 629 33.55 -37.98 20.09
C VAL A 629 33.51 -36.63 19.39
N ALA A 630 34.42 -36.35 18.45
CA ALA A 630 34.40 -35.10 17.67
C ALA A 630 33.12 -34.95 16.84
N GLN A 631 32.66 -36.02 16.16
CA GLN A 631 31.39 -36.03 15.44
C GLN A 631 30.17 -35.84 16.37
N LEU A 632 30.20 -36.40 17.58
CA LEU A 632 29.15 -36.20 18.58
C LEU A 632 29.18 -34.78 19.15
N GLN A 633 30.35 -34.21 19.42
CA GLN A 633 30.52 -32.81 19.85
C GLN A 633 30.02 -31.84 18.78
N GLN A 634 30.36 -32.06 17.50
CA GLN A 634 29.84 -31.25 16.39
C GLN A 634 28.32 -31.32 16.28
N LYS A 635 27.73 -32.52 16.46
CA LYS A 635 26.26 -32.68 16.49
C LYS A 635 25.62 -32.03 17.72
N ASN A 636 26.24 -32.12 18.89
CA ASN A 636 25.74 -31.48 20.10
C ASN A 636 25.77 -29.96 19.96
N TRP A 637 26.86 -29.40 19.44
CA TRP A 637 26.99 -27.96 19.16
C TRP A 637 25.93 -27.44 18.17
N ILE A 638 25.65 -28.17 17.09
CA ILE A 638 24.58 -27.82 16.13
C ILE A 638 23.18 -27.93 16.78
N LEU A 639 22.99 -28.82 17.76
CA LEU A 639 21.74 -28.91 18.52
C LEU A 639 21.62 -27.80 19.57
N GLU A 640 22.71 -27.45 20.26
CA GLU A 640 22.80 -26.30 21.18
C GLU A 640 22.54 -24.98 20.45
N GLU A 641 23.10 -24.77 19.25
CA GLU A 641 22.83 -23.61 18.40
C GLU A 641 21.35 -23.53 18.00
N LYS A 642 20.73 -24.66 17.64
CA LYS A 642 19.29 -24.73 17.33
C LYS A 642 18.40 -24.49 18.55
N VAL A 643 18.78 -25.00 19.72
CA VAL A 643 18.07 -24.74 20.99
C VAL A 643 18.18 -23.25 21.33
N ASN A 644 19.37 -22.67 21.30
CA ASN A 644 19.59 -21.24 21.53
C ASN A 644 18.77 -20.36 20.57
N HIS A 645 18.73 -20.69 19.27
CA HIS A 645 17.87 -19.98 18.32
C HIS A 645 16.37 -20.09 18.63
N LEU A 646 15.90 -21.26 19.10
CA LEU A 646 14.51 -21.44 19.54
C LEU A 646 14.23 -20.69 20.85
N GLU A 647 15.18 -20.66 21.79
CA GLU A 647 15.07 -19.92 23.05
C GLU A 647 15.02 -18.41 22.80
N MET A 648 15.94 -17.85 22.00
CA MET A 648 15.93 -16.45 21.58
C MET A 648 14.64 -16.07 20.83
N SER A 649 14.16 -16.94 19.94
CA SER A 649 12.91 -16.71 19.20
C SER A 649 11.68 -16.76 20.11
N ASN A 650 11.68 -17.64 21.12
CA ASN A 650 10.59 -17.77 22.08
C ASN A 650 10.60 -16.63 23.11
N GLU A 651 11.78 -16.17 23.54
CA GLU A 651 11.94 -14.96 24.37
C GLU A 651 11.39 -13.72 23.65
N ALA A 652 11.76 -13.50 22.39
CA ALA A 652 11.24 -12.41 21.58
C ALA A 652 9.70 -12.48 21.39
N LEU A 653 9.13 -13.68 21.26
CA LEU A 653 7.69 -13.89 21.17
C LEU A 653 6.99 -13.62 22.51
N VAL A 654 7.56 -14.05 23.63
CA VAL A 654 7.04 -13.71 24.98
C VAL A 654 7.06 -12.20 25.20
N ASP A 655 8.13 -11.52 24.78
CA ASP A 655 8.29 -10.08 24.96
C ASP A 655 7.31 -9.26 24.08
N ASP A 656 7.00 -9.73 22.87
CA ASP A 656 5.92 -9.19 22.03
C ASP A 656 4.52 -9.44 22.62
N VAL A 657 4.26 -10.65 23.14
CA VAL A 657 3.01 -10.97 23.84
C VAL A 657 2.82 -10.09 25.08
N LEU A 658 3.87 -9.87 25.88
CA LEU A 658 3.83 -8.97 27.04
C LEU A 658 3.53 -7.53 26.63
N LYS A 659 4.18 -7.01 25.58
CA LYS A 659 3.90 -5.66 25.05
C LYS A 659 2.47 -5.52 24.54
N LYS A 660 1.95 -6.52 23.82
CA LYS A 660 0.56 -6.55 23.35
C LYS A 660 -0.44 -6.64 24.51
N THR A 661 -0.17 -7.45 25.53
CA THR A 661 -0.99 -7.54 26.74
C THR A 661 -0.99 -6.23 27.52
N ALA A 662 0.15 -5.56 27.67
CA ALA A 662 0.23 -4.24 28.30
C ALA A 662 -0.53 -3.16 27.51
N LEU A 663 -0.47 -3.20 26.17
CA LEU A 663 -1.23 -2.29 25.30
C LEU A 663 -2.75 -2.53 25.41
N ILE A 664 -3.18 -3.79 25.43
CA ILE A 664 -4.59 -4.17 25.67
C ILE A 664 -5.03 -3.71 27.07
N GLN A 665 -4.21 -3.92 28.10
CA GLN A 665 -4.49 -3.47 29.46
C GLN A 665 -4.64 -1.95 29.54
N PHE A 666 -3.74 -1.19 28.89
CA PHE A 666 -3.83 0.26 28.77
C PHE A 666 -5.17 0.70 28.17
N TYR A 667 -5.57 0.16 27.01
CA TYR A 667 -6.85 0.53 26.41
C TYR A 667 -8.08 0.05 27.21
N CYS A 668 -8.01 -1.09 27.91
CA CYS A 668 -9.10 -1.59 28.75
C CYS A 668 -9.25 -0.87 30.10
N MET A 669 -8.18 -0.27 30.63
CA MET A 669 -8.18 0.49 31.89
C MET A 669 -8.36 2.00 31.65
N GLU A 670 -7.59 2.59 30.75
CA GLU A 670 -7.57 4.03 30.50
C GLU A 670 -8.69 4.49 29.57
N GLY A 671 -9.27 3.56 28.79
CA GLY A 671 -10.55 3.76 28.08
C GLY A 671 -11.78 3.95 29.00
N ARG A 672 -11.60 4.06 30.32
CA ARG A 672 -12.64 4.28 31.34
C ARG A 672 -12.58 5.66 32.01
N SER A 673 -12.00 6.67 31.37
CA SER A 673 -12.06 8.06 31.86
C SER A 673 -13.49 8.63 31.70
N ASP A 674 -14.30 8.53 32.75
CA ASP A 674 -15.69 9.03 32.77
C ASP A 674 -15.81 10.51 32.41
N HIS A 675 -16.82 10.84 31.58
CA HIS A 675 -17.19 12.23 31.27
C HIS A 675 -17.99 12.85 32.43
N HIS A 676 -17.35 13.05 33.59
CA HIS A 676 -17.95 13.82 34.68
C HIS A 676 -18.03 15.32 34.32
N ALA A 677 -19.20 15.92 34.61
CA ALA A 677 -19.57 17.21 34.06
C ALA A 677 -18.91 18.41 34.76
N SER A 678 -18.63 19.45 33.98
CA SER A 678 -18.46 20.83 34.45
C SER A 678 -19.29 21.77 33.57
N VAL A 679 -19.83 22.85 34.13
CA VAL A 679 -20.88 23.68 33.52
C VAL A 679 -20.37 25.08 33.20
N ALA A 680 -20.21 25.38 31.91
CA ALA A 680 -20.04 26.73 31.36
C ALA A 680 -20.54 26.77 29.89
N PRO A 681 -20.96 27.93 29.34
CA PRO A 681 -21.87 27.96 28.19
C PRO A 681 -21.23 28.12 26.79
N ASP A 682 -22.08 27.91 25.79
CA ASP A 682 -22.03 28.42 24.41
C ASP A 682 -20.80 28.14 23.53
N LYS A 683 -20.86 26.98 22.86
CA LYS A 683 -20.76 26.92 21.38
C LYS A 683 -21.44 25.65 20.83
N LEU A 684 -22.11 25.78 19.68
CA LEU A 684 -22.79 24.69 18.99
C LEU A 684 -21.76 23.77 18.30
N SER A 685 -21.28 22.76 19.03
CA SER A 685 -20.30 21.80 18.49
C SER A 685 -20.88 20.91 17.39
N ILE A 686 -20.13 20.80 16.30
CA ILE A 686 -20.37 19.98 15.10
C ILE A 686 -20.70 18.52 15.47
N LYS A 687 -20.17 17.99 16.59
CA LYS A 687 -20.39 16.63 17.07
C LYS A 687 -21.89 16.26 17.11
N ARG A 688 -22.73 17.12 17.71
CA ARG A 688 -24.19 16.89 17.78
C ARG A 688 -24.92 16.92 16.42
N ILE A 689 -24.32 17.51 15.39
CA ILE A 689 -24.88 17.51 14.02
C ILE A 689 -24.42 16.26 13.26
N VAL A 690 -23.18 15.82 13.46
CA VAL A 690 -22.66 14.55 12.92
C VAL A 690 -23.46 13.36 13.45
N ASP A 691 -23.77 13.35 14.75
CA ASP A 691 -24.60 12.31 15.38
C ASP A 691 -26.01 12.30 14.75
N PHE A 692 -26.69 13.47 14.68
CA PHE A 692 -28.04 13.60 14.09
C PHE A 692 -28.13 13.23 12.60
N ILE A 693 -27.02 13.27 11.85
CA ILE A 693 -26.96 12.88 10.44
C ILE A 693 -26.70 11.37 10.30
N LYS A 694 -25.89 10.78 11.19
CA LYS A 694 -25.65 9.33 11.22
C LYS A 694 -26.90 8.52 11.54
N ASP A 695 -27.88 9.08 12.25
CA ASP A 695 -29.08 8.37 12.73
C ASP A 695 -30.23 8.26 11.70
N ARG A 696 -30.05 8.70 10.44
CA ARG A 696 -31.08 8.62 9.40
C ARG A 696 -30.87 7.59 8.28
N GLY A 697 -29.69 6.99 8.18
CA GLY A 697 -29.37 6.04 7.10
C GLY A 697 -29.29 4.58 7.51
N ASP A 698 -29.00 4.29 8.78
CA ASP A 698 -28.22 3.09 9.13
C ASP A 698 -28.76 2.33 10.35
N GLU A 699 -29.91 2.73 10.91
CA GLU A 699 -30.42 2.19 12.19
C GLU A 699 -30.60 0.67 12.21
N ASN A 700 -31.06 0.04 11.12
CA ASN A 700 -31.18 -1.42 11.07
C ASN A 700 -29.81 -2.12 11.11
N LEU A 701 -28.79 -1.58 10.43
CA LEU A 701 -27.44 -2.15 10.44
C LEU A 701 -26.72 -1.86 11.76
N LYS A 702 -26.93 -0.68 12.36
CA LYS A 702 -26.50 -0.37 13.73
C LYS A 702 -27.17 -1.26 14.76
N GLU A 703 -28.48 -1.50 14.69
CA GLU A 703 -29.19 -2.36 15.64
C GLU A 703 -28.69 -3.81 15.52
N ILE A 704 -28.52 -4.32 14.29
CA ILE A 704 -27.93 -5.65 14.04
C ILE A 704 -26.50 -5.72 14.58
N ASN A 705 -25.62 -4.76 14.24
CA ASN A 705 -24.24 -4.73 14.73
C ASN A 705 -24.17 -4.56 16.25
N ARG A 706 -24.99 -3.70 16.86
CA ARG A 706 -25.06 -3.49 18.31
C ARG A 706 -25.67 -4.68 19.04
N ARG A 707 -26.53 -5.47 18.39
CA ARG A 707 -27.08 -6.73 18.92
C ARG A 707 -26.08 -7.88 18.81
N MET A 708 -25.36 -7.96 17.69
CA MET A 708 -24.23 -8.88 17.48
C MET A 708 -23.08 -8.57 18.45
N GLN A 709 -22.74 -7.29 18.63
CA GLN A 709 -21.76 -6.83 19.61
C GLN A 709 -22.20 -7.17 21.04
N ARG A 710 -23.44 -6.86 21.45
CA ARG A 710 -23.98 -7.30 22.76
C ARG A 710 -23.90 -8.83 22.93
N MET A 711 -24.19 -9.60 21.89
CA MET A 711 -24.09 -11.06 21.93
C MET A 711 -22.65 -11.56 22.05
N LEU A 712 -21.69 -10.90 21.39
CA LEU A 712 -20.26 -11.18 21.51
C LEU A 712 -19.72 -10.79 22.89
N GLU A 713 -20.10 -9.62 23.42
CA GLU A 713 -19.77 -9.15 24.77
C GLU A 713 -20.33 -10.10 25.83
N GLU A 714 -21.58 -10.55 25.70
CA GLU A 714 -22.20 -11.53 26.60
C GLU A 714 -21.53 -12.91 26.48
N THR A 715 -21.14 -13.35 25.28
CA THR A 715 -20.44 -14.62 25.04
C THR A 715 -19.02 -14.60 25.59
N LEU A 716 -18.28 -13.52 25.39
CA LEU A 716 -16.94 -13.31 25.95
C LEU A 716 -17.01 -13.23 27.48
N THR A 717 -18.00 -12.53 28.04
CA THR A 717 -18.22 -12.47 29.49
C THR A 717 -18.53 -13.86 30.06
N LYS A 718 -19.38 -14.66 29.39
CA LYS A 718 -19.66 -16.05 29.80
C LYS A 718 -18.43 -16.95 29.68
N ASN A 719 -17.64 -16.83 28.62
CA ASN A 719 -16.38 -17.58 28.49
C ASN A 719 -15.37 -17.19 29.57
N MET A 720 -15.26 -15.90 29.94
CA MET A 720 -14.38 -15.46 31.02
C MET A 720 -14.82 -15.98 32.40
N HIS A 721 -16.13 -16.10 32.65
CA HIS A 721 -16.64 -16.77 33.84
C HIS A 721 -16.38 -18.28 33.81
N LEU A 722 -16.68 -18.96 32.69
CA LEU A 722 -16.39 -20.39 32.50
C LEU A 722 -14.90 -20.70 32.68
N GLN A 723 -14.00 -19.86 32.16
CA GLN A 723 -12.56 -20.01 32.34
C GLN A 723 -12.16 -19.86 33.81
N LYS A 724 -12.74 -18.89 34.54
CA LYS A 724 -12.54 -18.73 35.98
C LYS A 724 -13.13 -19.89 36.80
N ASP A 725 -14.26 -20.44 36.38
CA ASP A 725 -14.87 -21.62 37.01
C ASP A 725 -14.02 -22.88 36.76
N ILE A 726 -13.45 -23.03 35.55
CA ILE A 726 -12.49 -24.07 35.21
C ILE A 726 -11.18 -23.92 36.01
N GLU A 727 -10.65 -22.70 36.16
CA GLU A 727 -9.50 -22.42 37.03
C GLU A 727 -9.82 -22.74 38.49
N THR A 728 -11.01 -22.39 38.98
CA THR A 728 -11.45 -22.68 40.35
C THR A 728 -11.58 -24.19 40.57
N LEU A 729 -12.18 -24.92 39.62
CA LEU A 729 -12.27 -26.38 39.64
C LEU A 729 -10.89 -27.04 39.51
N SER A 730 -9.99 -26.53 38.68
CA SER A 730 -8.62 -27.05 38.52
C SER A 730 -7.77 -26.83 39.77
N ASN A 731 -7.91 -25.66 40.42
CA ASN A 731 -7.32 -25.39 41.72
C ASN A 731 -7.90 -26.28 42.83
N GLU A 732 -9.21 -26.54 42.82
CA GLU A 732 -9.85 -27.43 43.78
C GLU A 732 -9.48 -28.90 43.56
N VAL A 733 -9.40 -29.37 42.30
CA VAL A 733 -8.85 -30.68 41.94
C VAL A 733 -7.38 -30.79 42.38
N SER A 734 -6.59 -29.72 42.21
CA SER A 734 -5.21 -29.67 42.70
C SER A 734 -5.12 -29.69 44.24
N ARG A 735 -6.08 -29.06 44.94
CA ARG A 735 -6.18 -29.07 46.41
C ARG A 735 -6.60 -30.44 46.93
N LEU A 736 -7.60 -31.07 46.31
CA LEU A 736 -8.08 -32.41 46.62
C LEU A 736 -7.03 -33.48 46.29
N SER A 737 -6.28 -33.32 45.19
CA SER A 737 -5.13 -34.17 44.86
C SER A 737 -4.04 -34.06 45.95
N LYS A 738 -3.69 -32.85 46.38
CA LYS A 738 -2.74 -32.63 47.49
C LYS A 738 -3.24 -33.15 48.85
N LEU A 739 -4.56 -33.25 49.06
CA LEU A 739 -5.14 -33.86 50.26
C LEU A 739 -5.23 -35.40 50.17
N ALA A 740 -5.42 -35.94 48.97
CA ALA A 740 -5.33 -37.37 48.70
C ALA A 740 -3.89 -37.88 48.83
N VAL A 741 -2.90 -37.05 48.50
CA VAL A 741 -1.48 -37.28 48.81
C VAL A 741 -1.15 -36.79 50.23
N THR A 742 -1.86 -37.33 51.22
CA THR A 742 -1.42 -37.30 52.62
C THR A 742 -0.46 -38.47 52.88
N PRO A 743 0.59 -38.32 53.71
CA PRO A 743 1.61 -39.36 53.86
C PRO A 743 1.06 -40.61 54.57
N VAL A 744 1.34 -41.79 54.02
CA VAL A 744 1.21 -43.06 54.76
C VAL A 744 2.46 -43.26 55.60
N GLU A 745 2.64 -42.38 56.60
CA GLU A 745 3.60 -42.57 57.70
C GLU A 745 2.85 -42.49 59.02
N ASN A 746 2.56 -43.65 59.59
CA ASN A 746 2.27 -43.78 61.01
C ASN A 746 3.22 -44.83 61.59
N GLY A 747 3.83 -44.51 62.73
CA GLY A 747 5.07 -45.14 63.17
C GLY A 747 4.95 -46.62 63.57
N VAL A 748 6.04 -47.36 63.34
CA VAL A 748 6.25 -48.72 63.82
C VAL A 748 6.51 -48.71 65.34
N GLN A 749 5.55 -49.18 66.17
CA GLN A 749 5.78 -50.23 67.19
C GLN A 749 4.57 -50.58 68.10
N ASN A 750 4.31 -51.90 68.20
CA ASN A 750 3.91 -52.71 69.36
C ASN A 750 3.13 -52.08 70.55
N THR A 751 1.99 -52.68 70.94
CA THR A 751 1.91 -53.77 71.96
C THR A 751 0.46 -54.20 72.29
N VAL A 752 0.33 -55.38 72.96
CA VAL A 752 -0.81 -55.92 73.75
C VAL A 752 -2.16 -56.29 73.05
N PHE A 753 -2.25 -57.54 72.60
CA PHE A 753 -3.19 -58.62 73.01
C PHE A 753 -4.54 -58.36 73.75
N VAL A 754 -5.47 -59.32 73.56
CA VAL A 754 -6.77 -59.56 74.26
C VAL A 754 -7.92 -58.63 73.81
N GLU A 755 -9.13 -59.09 73.47
CA GLU A 755 -9.73 -60.46 73.52
C GLU A 755 -10.30 -60.89 72.14
#